data_AF-A0A969PKE1-F1
#
_entry.id   AF-A0A969PKE1-F1
#
_cell.length_a   1.000
_cell.length_b   1.000
_cell.length_c   1.000
_cell.angle_alpha   90.00
_cell.angle_beta   90.00
_cell.angle_gamma   90.00
#
_symmetry.space_group_name_H-M   'P 1'
#
loop_
_entity.id
_entity.type
_entity.pdbx_description
1 polymer ?
#
loop_
_entity_poly.entity_id
_entity_poly.type
_entity_poly.pdbx_seq_one_letter_code
_entity_poly.pdbx_strand_id
1 'polypeptide(L)'
;MDWLGVETGFSHSRLMLPTYPFQRQRYWVESVPDAKSDRAVSQPLDELLPGNTKDLAQKLELVEQLSAEQVTSLLKNQQLANLSRRLTHLSPEKFELLKQLLAVIPDASDSLYEIQWQKHERQDRALFAQKNGKWLIFADRVGVGRALAELLESHGDRCFLIYPGDVNCPDDVTRLLQNGDGFSCRGIVHLWSLDAPSPESITLSSLEATQTLNCGSVLHLIQGLVNLSVSDLPRLWLVTCGSQAIEMSSPTVAQAPLWGLGRVISLEHPEIWGGLLDLDPNLTGQEAIQQQAQLLMSEIDRPDGEENLAFRRGKRYVARLVPSNPPQSQSWQVQPSGTYLITGGLGSLGLNVARSLVEKGARQILLVSRRGLGDRVQWDDLTPDSDLWERVKAVRDLEARGAKVIVAQGDVSDLDRMSDLIAEYSATLKGIIHAAGVDDDCLLQAMNLDRLQIPLQSKVSGAWILHQLTQNIKLDFFVCFSSIASIWGSKGKGHYAAGNAFLDALAHYRQSMGLPALSLNWGAWAEGGMASATIQTLLKQVGIEVWQPSEALDLLSRLLGTSIAQITAARVNWDVFKPIYEIKGERSLLKQINTQTTAVFDSQNDGKQDILGEKKLPSLLQQLEKVPANKRHDLLLKNMQTEVAQILGLPHPPAIKQGFIELGMDSLMAVELKIV
;
A
#
# COMPACT_ATOMS: atom_id res chain seq x y z
N MET A 1 -30.12 3.03 52.03
CA MET A 1 -28.85 3.57 52.57
C MET A 1 -29.21 4.65 53.56
N ASP A 2 -28.65 4.59 54.77
CA ASP A 2 -28.80 5.63 55.78
C ASP A 2 -27.85 6.79 55.43
N TRP A 3 -28.40 7.82 54.78
CA TRP A 3 -27.64 8.96 54.30
C TRP A 3 -27.17 9.89 55.44
N LEU A 4 -27.79 9.83 56.62
CA LEU A 4 -27.37 10.64 57.78
C LEU A 4 -26.09 10.11 58.42
N GLY A 5 -25.82 8.81 58.33
CA GLY A 5 -24.53 8.23 58.72
C GLY A 5 -23.40 8.50 57.72
N VAL A 6 -23.72 8.86 56.47
CA VAL A 6 -22.74 9.18 55.42
C VAL A 6 -22.19 10.60 55.56
N GLU A 7 -22.96 11.53 56.13
CA GLU A 7 -22.58 12.94 56.25
C GLU A 7 -21.81 13.29 57.54
N THR A 8 -21.76 12.39 58.53
CA THR A 8 -21.00 12.61 59.77
C THR A 8 -19.48 12.56 59.52
N GLY A 9 -18.85 13.73 59.47
CA GLY A 9 -17.39 13.88 59.29
C GLY A 9 -16.98 14.85 58.17
N PHE A 10 -17.91 15.26 57.31
CA PHE A 10 -17.65 16.25 56.26
C PHE A 10 -17.89 17.68 56.77
N SER A 11 -16.85 18.51 56.78
CA SER A 11 -17.01 19.95 56.97
C SER A 11 -17.56 20.56 55.69
N HIS A 12 -18.88 20.77 55.64
CA HIS A 12 -19.53 21.39 54.49
C HIS A 12 -19.17 22.88 54.44
N SER A 13 -18.51 23.29 53.36
CA SER A 13 -18.31 24.69 53.03
C SER A 13 -19.32 25.12 51.96
N ARG A 14 -20.02 26.22 52.21
CA ARG A 14 -21.04 26.75 51.31
C ARG A 14 -20.37 27.42 50.12
N LEU A 15 -20.30 26.72 48.99
CA LEU A 15 -19.87 27.31 47.72
C LEU A 15 -21.07 28.02 47.07
N MET A 16 -21.01 29.35 47.02
CA MET A 16 -21.97 30.15 46.23
C MET A 16 -21.64 29.98 44.75
N LEU A 17 -22.50 29.29 44.01
CA LEU A 17 -22.43 29.21 42.55
C LEU A 17 -23.10 30.45 41.93
N PRO A 18 -22.51 31.05 40.88
CA PRO A 18 -23.06 32.24 40.23
C PRO A 18 -24.32 31.90 39.43
N THR A 19 -25.27 32.84 39.42
CA THR A 19 -26.60 32.67 38.82
C THR A 19 -26.66 32.83 37.29
N TYR A 20 -25.55 33.10 36.57
CA TYR A 20 -25.46 33.06 35.09
C TYR A 20 -23.99 32.95 34.60
N PRO A 21 -23.67 32.36 33.42
CA PRO A 21 -22.34 31.83 33.09
C PRO A 21 -21.26 32.82 32.61
N PHE A 22 -21.44 34.14 32.68
CA PHE A 22 -20.49 35.11 32.06
C PHE A 22 -20.19 36.36 32.90
N GLN A 23 -20.19 36.25 34.24
CA GLN A 23 -19.86 37.38 35.10
C GLN A 23 -18.38 37.37 35.55
N ARG A 24 -17.60 38.22 34.86
CA ARG A 24 -16.35 38.89 35.31
C ARG A 24 -14.97 38.28 35.00
N GLN A 25 -14.77 37.65 33.84
CA GLN A 25 -13.49 37.75 33.12
C GLN A 25 -13.73 37.87 31.61
N ARG A 26 -13.21 38.95 31.01
CA ARG A 26 -13.24 39.19 29.55
C ARG A 26 -12.14 38.35 28.91
N TYR A 27 -12.51 37.42 28.02
CA TYR A 27 -11.57 36.68 27.16
C TYR A 27 -11.84 37.02 25.68
N TRP A 28 -11.74 38.31 25.33
CA TRP A 28 -11.59 38.73 23.94
C TRP A 28 -10.31 39.54 23.80
N VAL A 29 -9.61 39.33 22.68
CA VAL A 29 -8.44 40.11 22.26
C VAL A 29 -8.87 41.56 22.10
N GLU A 30 -8.47 42.43 23.02
CA GLU A 30 -8.62 43.88 22.87
C GLU A 30 -7.50 44.39 21.95
N SER A 31 -7.91 45.02 20.85
CA SER A 31 -7.05 45.68 19.87
C SER A 31 -6.26 46.83 20.50
N VAL A 32 -4.95 46.83 20.30
CA VAL A 32 -4.06 47.95 20.68
C VAL A 32 -4.41 49.19 19.85
N PRO A 33 -4.51 50.40 20.44
CA PRO A 33 -4.71 51.64 19.71
C PRO A 33 -3.48 52.01 18.87
N ASP A 34 -3.73 52.43 17.63
CA ASP A 34 -2.77 52.96 16.66
C ASP A 34 -1.80 53.99 17.26
N ALA A 35 -0.51 53.63 17.30
CA ALA A 35 0.56 54.60 17.20
C ALA A 35 0.85 54.83 15.70
N LYS A 36 0.47 56.01 15.24
CA LYS A 36 0.66 56.56 13.89
C LYS A 36 1.95 56.06 13.19
N SER A 37 1.78 55.31 12.11
CA SER A 37 2.68 55.37 10.97
C SER A 37 1.87 55.28 9.68
N ASP A 38 2.09 56.30 8.85
CA ASP A 38 1.61 56.61 7.51
C ASP A 38 0.53 55.75 6.84
N ARG A 39 -0.64 56.41 6.71
CA ARG A 39 -1.69 56.13 5.73
C ARG A 39 -1.12 56.21 4.31
N ALA A 40 -1.02 55.06 3.64
CA ALA A 40 -1.42 54.89 2.25
C ALA A 40 -1.44 53.40 1.91
N VAL A 41 -2.42 52.98 1.10
CA VAL A 41 -2.49 51.67 0.43
C VAL A 41 -3.03 50.49 1.27
N SER A 42 -4.33 50.49 1.60
CA SER A 42 -5.04 49.21 1.86
C SER A 42 -6.57 49.34 1.87
N GLN A 43 -7.16 49.89 0.81
CA GLN A 43 -8.54 49.57 0.40
C GLN A 43 -8.56 49.53 -1.12
N PRO A 44 -8.26 48.35 -1.71
CA PRO A 44 -9.29 47.67 -2.50
C PRO A 44 -9.14 46.12 -2.51
N LEU A 45 -8.85 45.48 -1.36
CA LEU A 45 -8.68 44.02 -1.30
C LEU A 45 -9.95 43.27 -0.84
N ASP A 46 -10.82 43.91 -0.05
CA ASP A 46 -12.03 43.30 0.48
C ASP A 46 -13.23 43.31 -0.50
N GLU A 47 -13.10 44.00 -1.64
CA GLU A 47 -14.14 44.02 -2.69
C GLU A 47 -14.00 42.90 -3.74
N LEU A 48 -12.96 42.07 -3.68
CA LEU A 48 -12.62 41.08 -4.72
C LEU A 48 -13.19 39.66 -4.49
N LEU A 49 -14.09 39.47 -3.52
CA LEU A 49 -14.51 38.13 -3.08
C LEU A 49 -15.73 37.49 -3.77
N PRO A 50 -16.35 38.06 -4.83
CA PRO A 50 -17.19 37.23 -5.70
C PRO A 50 -16.93 37.41 -7.21
N GLY A 51 -16.29 36.40 -7.80
CA GLY A 51 -16.51 35.87 -9.16
C GLY A 51 -16.38 36.80 -10.39
N ASN A 52 -15.38 36.55 -11.24
CA ASN A 52 -15.57 36.33 -12.69
C ASN A 52 -14.25 36.05 -13.42
N THR A 53 -14.31 35.19 -14.43
CA THR A 53 -13.23 34.74 -15.33
C THR A 53 -12.55 35.84 -16.16
N LYS A 54 -12.96 37.11 -16.03
CA LYS A 54 -12.28 38.27 -16.65
C LYS A 54 -11.08 38.77 -15.84
N ASP A 55 -11.03 38.52 -14.54
CA ASP A 55 -10.01 39.06 -13.64
C ASP A 55 -8.64 38.37 -13.80
N LEU A 56 -8.62 37.10 -14.21
CA LEU A 56 -7.37 36.37 -14.47
C LEU A 56 -6.64 36.85 -15.74
N ALA A 57 -7.40 37.37 -16.72
CA ALA A 57 -6.82 37.91 -17.95
C ALA A 57 -6.12 39.26 -17.71
N GLN A 58 -6.73 40.14 -16.90
CA GLN A 58 -6.08 41.38 -16.45
C GLN A 58 -4.88 41.10 -15.52
N LYS A 59 -4.95 40.06 -14.68
CA LYS A 59 -3.82 39.62 -13.86
C LYS A 59 -2.64 39.09 -14.68
N LEU A 60 -2.87 38.51 -15.86
CA LEU A 60 -1.82 38.04 -16.78
C LEU A 60 -1.18 39.17 -17.62
N GLU A 61 -1.93 40.23 -17.96
CA GLU A 61 -1.36 41.46 -18.55
C GLU A 61 -0.46 42.22 -17.56
N LEU A 62 -0.78 42.18 -16.26
CA LEU A 62 0.06 42.77 -15.21
C LEU A 62 1.39 42.03 -14.99
N VAL A 63 1.50 40.75 -15.34
CA VAL A 63 2.75 39.96 -15.22
C VAL A 63 3.84 40.46 -16.17
N GLU A 64 3.48 41.16 -17.26
CA GLU A 64 4.47 41.78 -18.15
C GLU A 64 5.16 43.01 -17.56
N GLN A 65 4.61 43.61 -16.49
CA GLN A 65 5.10 44.86 -15.91
C GLN A 65 5.77 44.69 -14.53
N LEU A 66 5.83 43.46 -14.00
CA LEU A 66 6.34 43.18 -12.65
C LEU A 66 7.79 42.66 -12.68
N SER A 67 8.56 43.01 -11.64
CA SER A 67 9.90 42.49 -11.43
C SER A 67 9.89 41.01 -11.00
N ALA A 68 10.99 40.28 -11.21
CA ALA A 68 11.11 38.86 -10.91
C ALA A 68 10.77 38.52 -9.43
N GLU A 69 11.10 39.41 -8.50
CA GLU A 69 10.79 39.24 -7.07
C GLU A 69 9.29 39.35 -6.78
N GLN A 70 8.57 40.22 -7.48
CA GLN A 70 7.13 40.41 -7.32
C GLN A 70 6.32 39.24 -7.91
N VAL A 71 6.78 38.67 -9.02
CA VAL A 71 6.21 37.44 -9.60
C VAL A 71 6.36 36.26 -8.64
N THR A 72 7.50 36.17 -7.96
CA THR A 72 7.79 35.12 -6.96
C THR A 72 6.89 35.23 -5.72
N SER A 73 6.52 36.45 -5.31
CA SER A 73 5.56 36.68 -4.20
C SER A 73 4.12 36.31 -4.57
N LEU A 74 3.71 36.52 -5.83
CA LEU A 74 2.36 36.23 -6.32
C LEU A 74 2.08 34.72 -6.40
N LEU A 75 3.10 33.94 -6.77
CA LEU A 75 3.00 32.48 -6.91
C LEU A 75 2.86 31.74 -5.57
N LYS A 76 3.28 32.35 -4.46
CA LYS A 76 3.16 31.74 -3.11
C LYS A 76 1.71 31.62 -2.61
N ASN A 77 0.75 32.34 -3.22
CA ASN A 77 -0.57 32.52 -2.62
C ASN A 77 -1.79 31.93 -3.34
N GLN A 78 -1.73 31.28 -4.52
CA GLN A 78 -2.80 30.33 -4.96
C GLN A 78 -2.59 29.56 -6.28
N GLN A 79 -3.19 28.36 -6.28
CA GLN A 79 -3.42 27.32 -7.30
C GLN A 79 -3.16 27.62 -8.79
N LEU A 80 -2.11 27.00 -9.34
CA LEU A 80 -1.66 27.10 -10.74
C LEU A 80 -2.13 25.97 -11.67
N ALA A 81 -3.04 25.10 -11.22
CA ALA A 81 -3.43 23.89 -11.94
C ALA A 81 -4.08 24.13 -13.33
N ASN A 82 -4.49 25.37 -13.65
CA ASN A 82 -5.20 25.69 -14.90
C ASN A 82 -4.34 26.32 -16.03
N LEU A 83 -3.01 26.39 -15.88
CA LEU A 83 -2.14 27.07 -16.84
C LEU A 83 -1.75 26.25 -18.08
N SER A 84 -1.98 24.93 -18.07
CA SER A 84 -1.49 24.02 -19.13
C SER A 84 -2.00 24.35 -20.54
N ARG A 85 -3.20 24.94 -20.67
CA ARG A 85 -3.85 25.18 -21.96
C ARG A 85 -3.53 26.54 -22.62
N ARG A 86 -2.91 27.49 -21.92
CA ARG A 86 -2.65 28.87 -22.43
C ARG A 86 -1.17 29.20 -22.61
N LEU A 87 -0.27 28.25 -22.33
CA LEU A 87 1.20 28.36 -22.53
C LEU A 87 1.62 28.52 -24.00
N THR A 88 0.71 28.31 -24.95
CA THR A 88 0.96 28.36 -26.41
C THR A 88 1.28 29.75 -26.96
N HIS A 89 1.16 30.81 -26.16
CA HIS A 89 1.44 32.20 -26.58
C HIS A 89 2.67 32.82 -25.91
N LEU A 90 3.42 32.07 -25.09
CA LEU A 90 4.63 32.57 -24.44
C LEU A 90 5.85 32.47 -25.36
N SER A 91 6.71 33.49 -25.34
CA SER A 91 8.00 33.47 -26.03
C SER A 91 8.88 32.32 -25.52
N PRO A 92 9.73 31.70 -26.37
CA PRO A 92 10.55 30.54 -26.01
C PRO A 92 11.40 30.72 -24.73
N GLU A 93 11.99 31.90 -24.52
CA GLU A 93 12.80 32.19 -23.31
C GLU A 93 11.96 32.17 -22.02
N LYS A 94 10.72 32.69 -22.06
CA LYS A 94 9.83 32.73 -20.90
C LYS A 94 9.20 31.36 -20.62
N PHE A 95 8.97 30.56 -21.66
CA PHE A 95 8.58 29.15 -21.49
C PHE A 95 9.68 28.35 -20.79
N GLU A 96 10.94 28.59 -21.16
CA GLU A 96 12.07 27.87 -20.56
C GLU A 96 12.38 28.35 -19.14
N LEU A 97 12.19 29.64 -18.84
CA LEU A 97 12.24 30.16 -17.48
C LEU A 97 11.11 29.58 -16.60
N LEU A 98 9.89 29.45 -17.15
CA LEU A 98 8.76 28.83 -16.45
C LEU A 98 9.02 27.35 -16.18
N LYS A 99 9.60 26.61 -17.13
CA LYS A 99 10.05 25.22 -16.95
C LYS A 99 11.12 25.09 -15.86
N GLN A 100 12.12 25.96 -15.87
CA GLN A 100 13.18 25.97 -14.85
C GLN A 100 12.65 26.31 -13.45
N LEU A 101 11.62 27.16 -13.35
CA LEU A 101 10.95 27.50 -12.10
C LEU A 101 9.90 26.46 -11.66
N LEU A 102 9.28 25.74 -12.60
CA LEU A 102 8.38 24.62 -12.37
C LEU A 102 9.11 23.31 -12.08
N ALA A 103 10.43 23.24 -12.26
CA ALA A 103 11.27 22.08 -11.93
C ALA A 103 11.31 21.73 -10.43
N VAL A 104 10.57 22.46 -9.58
CA VAL A 104 10.34 22.15 -8.16
C VAL A 104 9.00 21.43 -7.93
N ILE A 105 8.18 21.26 -8.97
CA ILE A 105 7.00 20.38 -8.94
C ILE A 105 7.44 19.05 -9.55
N PRO A 106 7.52 17.94 -8.78
CA PRO A 106 7.90 16.64 -9.34
C PRO A 106 6.95 16.30 -10.48
N ASP A 107 7.50 15.98 -11.66
CA ASP A 107 6.69 15.48 -12.76
C ASP A 107 6.05 14.16 -12.30
N ALA A 108 4.85 13.86 -12.77
CA ALA A 108 4.16 12.63 -12.39
C ALA A 108 4.96 11.37 -12.78
N SER A 109 5.92 11.48 -13.70
CA SER A 109 6.90 10.43 -14.03
C SER A 109 7.81 10.05 -12.86
N ASP A 110 8.13 11.00 -11.97
CA ASP A 110 8.99 10.74 -10.80
C ASP A 110 8.26 9.95 -9.70
N SER A 111 6.96 9.71 -9.90
CA SER A 111 6.08 8.96 -8.99
C SER A 111 5.65 7.61 -9.56
N LEU A 112 6.26 7.16 -10.66
CA LEU A 112 5.95 5.88 -11.32
C LEU A 112 7.07 4.88 -11.16
N TYR A 113 6.71 3.64 -10.82
CA TYR A 113 7.65 2.56 -10.57
C TYR A 113 7.14 1.23 -11.14
N GLU A 114 8.05 0.32 -11.41
CA GLU A 114 7.75 -1.05 -11.81
C GLU A 114 8.64 -2.06 -11.10
N ILE A 115 8.17 -3.30 -11.03
CA ILE A 115 9.01 -4.42 -10.61
C ILE A 115 9.73 -4.97 -11.83
N GLN A 116 11.06 -4.86 -11.82
CA GLN A 116 11.92 -5.45 -12.83
C GLN A 116 12.55 -6.74 -12.29
N TRP A 117 12.36 -7.83 -13.02
CA TRP A 117 13.03 -9.11 -12.77
C TRP A 117 14.37 -9.15 -13.49
N GLN A 118 15.46 -9.08 -12.73
CA GLN A 118 16.81 -8.96 -13.27
C GLN A 118 17.56 -10.28 -13.13
N LYS A 119 18.26 -10.68 -14.19
CA LYS A 119 19.16 -11.85 -14.16
C LYS A 119 20.25 -11.59 -13.13
N HIS A 120 20.37 -12.48 -12.16
CA HIS A 120 21.33 -12.32 -11.09
C HIS A 120 21.85 -13.69 -10.66
N GLU A 121 23.11 -13.95 -10.97
CA GLU A 121 23.80 -15.15 -10.51
C GLU A 121 23.93 -15.12 -9.00
N ARG A 122 23.92 -16.29 -8.39
CA ARG A 122 24.05 -16.39 -6.94
C ARG A 122 25.46 -15.96 -6.51
N GLN A 123 25.54 -15.20 -5.42
CA GLN A 123 26.82 -14.88 -4.81
C GLN A 123 27.23 -15.98 -3.82
N ASP A 124 28.39 -16.59 -4.03
CA ASP A 124 28.96 -17.54 -3.08
C ASP A 124 29.43 -16.80 -1.82
N ARG A 125 28.58 -16.77 -0.79
CA ARG A 125 29.01 -16.38 0.56
C ARG A 125 29.74 -17.54 1.23
N ALA A 126 30.75 -17.20 2.03
CA ALA A 126 31.62 -18.15 2.72
C ALA A 126 30.84 -19.25 3.47
N LEU A 127 31.39 -20.47 3.46
CA LEU A 127 30.83 -21.67 4.08
C LEU A 127 30.45 -21.40 5.54
N PHE A 128 29.15 -21.26 5.83
CA PHE A 128 28.67 -21.45 7.18
C PHE A 128 28.92 -22.91 7.57
N ALA A 129 29.38 -23.15 8.81
CA ALA A 129 29.53 -24.50 9.32
C ALA A 129 28.16 -25.20 9.25
N GLN A 130 28.06 -26.24 8.42
CA GLN A 130 26.84 -27.04 8.25
C GLN A 130 26.45 -27.61 9.62
N LYS A 131 25.33 -27.13 10.15
CA LYS A 131 24.67 -27.75 11.31
C LYS A 131 23.50 -28.56 10.78
N ASN A 132 23.55 -29.87 10.99
CA ASN A 132 22.41 -30.74 10.74
C ASN A 132 21.23 -30.26 11.60
N GLY A 133 20.06 -30.12 10.99
CA GLY A 133 18.87 -29.59 11.62
C GLY A 133 17.60 -30.26 11.13
N LYS A 134 16.49 -29.82 11.70
CA LYS A 134 15.14 -30.23 11.32
C LYS A 134 14.56 -29.25 10.30
N TRP A 135 13.93 -29.77 9.26
CA TRP A 135 13.17 -29.02 8.27
C TRP A 135 11.69 -29.43 8.30
N LEU A 136 10.79 -28.45 8.28
CA LEU A 136 9.37 -28.69 8.04
C LEU A 136 9.06 -28.33 6.59
N ILE A 137 8.51 -29.28 5.84
CA ILE A 137 8.18 -29.10 4.43
C ILE A 137 6.68 -29.31 4.28
N PHE A 138 5.94 -28.21 4.08
CA PHE A 138 4.53 -28.26 3.71
C PHE A 138 4.45 -28.66 2.25
N ALA A 139 4.43 -29.98 2.01
CA ALA A 139 4.71 -30.60 0.73
C ALA A 139 3.51 -30.59 -0.22
N ASP A 140 3.78 -30.25 -1.47
CA ASP A 140 2.86 -30.39 -2.59
C ASP A 140 2.64 -31.86 -2.96
N ARG A 141 1.58 -32.11 -3.73
CA ARG A 141 1.24 -33.41 -4.31
C ARG A 141 1.96 -33.68 -5.63
N VAL A 142 2.58 -32.66 -6.24
CA VAL A 142 3.33 -32.78 -7.51
C VAL A 142 4.66 -33.51 -7.30
N GLY A 143 5.25 -33.42 -6.10
CA GLY A 143 6.43 -34.16 -5.67
C GLY A 143 7.68 -33.32 -5.41
N VAL A 144 7.61 -31.98 -5.54
CA VAL A 144 8.78 -31.10 -5.31
C VAL A 144 9.21 -31.15 -3.85
N GLY A 145 8.27 -31.11 -2.90
CA GLY A 145 8.56 -31.20 -1.47
C GLY A 145 9.20 -32.52 -1.06
N ARG A 146 8.78 -33.63 -1.68
CA ARG A 146 9.40 -34.95 -1.45
C ARG A 146 10.83 -35.00 -1.99
N ALA A 147 11.05 -34.52 -3.21
CA ALA A 147 12.39 -34.47 -3.79
C ALA A 147 13.32 -33.56 -2.97
N LEU A 148 12.82 -32.43 -2.47
CA LEU A 148 13.58 -31.56 -1.57
C LEU A 148 13.95 -32.28 -0.26
N ALA A 149 13.03 -33.03 0.34
CA ALA A 149 13.32 -33.80 1.55
C ALA A 149 14.42 -34.84 1.32
N GLU A 150 14.33 -35.62 0.24
CA GLU A 150 15.35 -36.62 -0.12
C GLU A 150 16.74 -35.97 -0.31
N LEU A 151 16.80 -34.77 -0.92
CA LEU A 151 18.05 -34.01 -1.09
C LEU A 151 18.60 -33.52 0.26
N LEU A 152 17.77 -32.93 1.11
CA LEU A 152 18.20 -32.45 2.44
C LEU A 152 18.65 -33.61 3.34
N GLU A 153 17.93 -34.73 3.33
CA GLU A 153 18.29 -35.94 4.10
C GLU A 153 19.61 -36.55 3.63
N SER A 154 19.91 -36.49 2.33
CA SER A 154 21.22 -36.91 1.80
C SER A 154 22.39 -36.07 2.31
N HIS A 155 22.12 -34.85 2.81
CA HIS A 155 23.09 -33.95 3.44
C HIS A 155 23.09 -34.05 4.98
N GLY A 156 22.32 -34.98 5.56
CA GLY A 156 22.29 -35.26 6.99
C GLY A 156 21.25 -34.47 7.79
N ASP A 157 20.39 -33.69 7.13
CA ASP A 157 19.24 -33.05 7.76
C ASP A 157 18.09 -34.04 8.00
N ARG A 158 17.11 -33.67 8.83
CA ARG A 158 15.87 -34.44 9.03
C ARG A 158 14.67 -33.66 8.53
N CYS A 159 13.89 -34.27 7.64
CA CYS A 159 12.74 -33.61 7.03
C CYS A 159 11.41 -34.19 7.54
N PHE A 160 10.44 -33.30 7.76
CA PHE A 160 9.06 -33.67 8.08
C PHE A 160 8.15 -33.14 6.99
N LEU A 161 7.56 -34.06 6.22
CA LEU A 161 6.58 -33.74 5.19
C LEU A 161 5.20 -33.54 5.84
N ILE A 162 4.56 -32.43 5.52
CA ILE A 162 3.27 -32.00 6.06
C ILE A 162 2.34 -31.76 4.86
N TYR A 163 1.22 -32.46 4.79
CA TYR A 163 0.27 -32.41 3.69
C TYR A 163 -1.02 -31.69 4.09
N PRO A 164 -1.79 -31.16 3.12
CA PRO A 164 -3.07 -30.52 3.42
C PRO A 164 -3.99 -31.42 4.25
N GLY A 165 -4.45 -30.92 5.39
CA GLY A 165 -5.26 -31.64 6.39
C GLY A 165 -4.49 -32.01 7.66
N ASP A 166 -3.15 -32.06 7.62
CA ASP A 166 -2.31 -32.34 8.79
C ASP A 166 -2.25 -31.16 9.77
N VAL A 167 -2.46 -29.93 9.26
CA VAL A 167 -2.48 -28.69 10.03
C VAL A 167 -3.75 -27.93 9.70
N ASN A 168 -4.60 -27.74 10.70
CA ASN A 168 -5.86 -26.99 10.54
C ASN A 168 -5.93 -25.77 11.46
N CYS A 169 -5.09 -25.71 12.49
CA CYS A 169 -5.02 -24.57 13.41
C CYS A 169 -3.58 -24.24 13.85
N PRO A 170 -3.34 -23.07 14.47
CA PRO A 170 -2.03 -22.68 14.98
C PRO A 170 -1.44 -23.66 16.02
N ASP A 171 -2.28 -24.36 16.79
CA ASP A 171 -1.83 -25.33 17.79
C ASP A 171 -1.18 -26.55 17.15
N ASP A 172 -1.65 -26.98 15.98
CA ASP A 172 -1.05 -28.10 15.23
C ASP A 172 0.39 -27.76 14.81
N VAL A 173 0.62 -26.52 14.36
CA VAL A 173 1.95 -25.99 14.03
C VAL A 173 2.86 -25.99 15.26
N THR A 174 2.32 -25.52 16.38
CA THR A 174 3.05 -25.46 17.66
C THR A 174 3.49 -26.86 18.10
N ARG A 175 2.61 -27.87 17.98
CA ARG A 175 2.93 -29.28 18.27
C ARG A 175 4.03 -29.82 17.34
N LEU A 176 3.95 -29.54 16.03
CA LEU A 176 4.97 -29.99 15.07
C LEU A 176 6.38 -29.46 15.41
N LEU A 177 6.44 -28.22 15.90
CA LEU A 177 7.69 -27.55 16.28
C LEU A 177 8.19 -27.96 17.66
N GLN A 178 7.31 -28.31 18.59
CA GLN A 178 7.67 -28.76 19.95
C GLN A 178 8.00 -30.26 20.05
N ASN A 179 7.66 -31.06 19.04
CA ASN A 179 7.95 -32.50 19.06
C ASN A 179 9.46 -32.75 19.28
N GLY A 180 9.74 -33.43 20.41
CA GLY A 180 11.03 -33.49 21.10
C GLY A 180 12.03 -34.46 20.48
N ASP A 181 12.45 -34.17 19.26
CA ASP A 181 13.40 -35.02 18.52
C ASP A 181 14.87 -34.65 18.78
N GLY A 182 15.12 -33.59 19.57
CA GLY A 182 16.46 -33.09 19.92
C GLY A 182 17.15 -32.24 18.86
N PHE A 183 16.51 -31.99 17.70
CA PHE A 183 17.03 -31.13 16.62
C PHE A 183 16.40 -29.72 16.69
N SER A 184 17.21 -28.68 16.49
CA SER A 184 16.67 -27.34 16.25
C SER A 184 16.06 -27.26 14.85
N CYS A 185 14.90 -26.61 14.73
CA CYS A 185 14.25 -26.36 13.44
C CYS A 185 15.06 -25.30 12.69
N ARG A 186 15.70 -25.69 11.59
CA ARG A 186 16.55 -24.81 10.78
C ARG A 186 15.72 -23.95 9.83
N GLY A 187 14.67 -24.52 9.26
CA GLY A 187 13.85 -23.83 8.27
C GLY A 187 12.54 -24.52 7.96
N ILE A 188 11.65 -23.76 7.34
CA ILE A 188 10.31 -24.16 6.92
C ILE A 188 10.15 -23.79 5.46
N VAL A 189 9.67 -24.73 4.64
CA VAL A 189 9.40 -24.51 3.22
C VAL A 189 7.94 -24.81 2.96
N HIS A 190 7.22 -23.84 2.40
CA HIS A 190 5.80 -23.96 2.08
C HIS A 190 5.57 -24.10 0.59
N LEU A 191 5.13 -25.30 0.17
CA LEU A 191 4.95 -25.71 -1.22
C LEU A 191 3.49 -26.04 -1.58
N TRP A 192 2.54 -25.97 -0.64
CA TRP A 192 1.13 -26.30 -0.95
C TRP A 192 0.54 -25.43 -2.08
N SER A 193 1.12 -24.26 -2.33
CA SER A 193 0.71 -23.41 -3.45
C SER A 193 0.92 -24.06 -4.82
N LEU A 194 1.84 -25.02 -4.94
CA LEU A 194 2.11 -25.75 -6.18
C LEU A 194 0.96 -26.69 -6.58
N ASP A 195 0.05 -27.02 -5.65
CA ASP A 195 -1.17 -27.79 -5.92
C ASP A 195 -2.30 -26.92 -6.51
N ALA A 196 -2.07 -25.62 -6.70
CA ALA A 196 -3.06 -24.73 -7.29
C ALA A 196 -3.43 -25.18 -8.72
N PRO A 197 -4.72 -25.08 -9.11
CA PRO A 197 -5.18 -25.45 -10.45
C PRO A 197 -4.52 -24.60 -11.54
N SER A 198 -4.37 -25.18 -12.73
CA SER A 198 -3.91 -24.43 -13.91
C SER A 198 -4.92 -23.34 -14.26
N PRO A 199 -4.48 -22.21 -14.86
CA PRO A 199 -5.38 -21.10 -15.19
C PRO A 199 -6.63 -21.48 -16.00
N GLU A 200 -6.54 -22.47 -16.90
CA GLU A 200 -7.68 -22.92 -17.71
C GLU A 200 -8.71 -23.75 -16.91
N SER A 201 -8.34 -24.25 -15.73
CA SER A 201 -9.17 -25.12 -14.88
C SER A 201 -9.65 -24.43 -13.59
N ILE A 202 -9.36 -23.13 -13.43
CA ILE A 202 -9.78 -22.36 -12.25
C ILE A 202 -11.30 -22.17 -12.27
N THR A 203 -11.97 -22.72 -11.25
CA THR A 203 -13.34 -22.38 -10.86
C THR A 203 -13.29 -21.44 -9.65
N LEU A 204 -14.42 -20.78 -9.31
CA LEU A 204 -14.47 -19.97 -8.09
C LEU A 204 -14.21 -20.81 -6.85
N SER A 205 -14.82 -21.99 -6.77
CA SER A 205 -14.62 -22.92 -5.65
C SER A 205 -13.17 -23.38 -5.52
N SER A 206 -12.48 -23.68 -6.64
CA SER A 206 -11.08 -24.08 -6.59
C SER A 206 -10.16 -22.90 -6.23
N LEU A 207 -10.50 -21.69 -6.64
CA LEU A 207 -9.78 -20.47 -6.27
C LEU A 207 -9.89 -20.17 -4.77
N GLU A 208 -11.09 -20.28 -4.20
CA GLU A 208 -11.35 -20.11 -2.76
C GLU A 208 -10.67 -21.18 -1.90
N ALA A 209 -10.74 -22.44 -2.34
CA ALA A 209 -10.02 -23.54 -1.71
C ALA A 209 -8.50 -23.29 -1.74
N THR A 210 -7.98 -22.80 -2.87
CA THR A 210 -6.57 -22.43 -3.01
C THR A 210 -6.17 -21.30 -2.06
N GLN A 211 -7.04 -20.30 -1.83
CA GLN A 211 -6.73 -19.22 -0.87
C GLN A 211 -6.67 -19.72 0.57
N THR A 212 -7.52 -20.68 0.92
CA THR A 212 -7.49 -21.32 2.24
C THR A 212 -6.21 -22.13 2.42
N LEU A 213 -5.85 -22.93 1.42
CA LEU A 213 -4.63 -23.74 1.42
C LEU A 213 -3.35 -22.90 1.36
N ASN A 214 -3.38 -21.72 0.73
CA ASN A 214 -2.23 -20.84 0.61
C ASN A 214 -2.18 -19.85 1.77
N CYS A 215 -2.88 -18.73 1.65
CA CYS A 215 -2.83 -17.64 2.63
C CYS A 215 -3.34 -18.08 4.02
N GLY A 216 -4.37 -18.92 4.07
CA GLY A 216 -4.95 -19.40 5.34
C GLY A 216 -4.00 -20.30 6.13
N SER A 217 -3.38 -21.27 5.47
CA SER A 217 -2.41 -22.15 6.13
C SER A 217 -1.14 -21.41 6.57
N VAL A 218 -0.66 -20.47 5.76
CA VAL A 218 0.49 -19.62 6.13
C VAL A 218 0.14 -18.70 7.30
N LEU A 219 -1.08 -18.17 7.37
CA LEU A 219 -1.54 -17.42 8.53
C LEU A 219 -1.43 -18.25 9.81
N HIS A 220 -1.96 -19.47 9.81
CA HIS A 220 -1.85 -20.38 10.95
C HIS A 220 -0.40 -20.75 11.28
N LEU A 221 0.45 -20.93 10.26
CA LEU A 221 1.88 -21.17 10.42
C LEU A 221 2.57 -20.03 11.15
N ILE A 222 2.33 -18.78 10.75
CA ILE A 222 2.89 -17.60 11.40
C ILE A 222 2.39 -17.49 12.85
N GLN A 223 1.10 -17.71 13.10
CA GLN A 223 0.53 -17.66 14.45
C GLN A 223 1.14 -18.74 15.36
N GLY A 224 1.34 -19.95 14.85
CA GLY A 224 2.03 -21.01 15.57
C GLY A 224 3.48 -20.66 15.87
N LEU A 225 4.20 -20.08 14.91
CA LEU A 225 5.61 -19.69 15.07
C LEU A 225 5.81 -18.57 16.09
N VAL A 226 4.97 -17.54 16.06
CA VAL A 226 5.08 -16.37 16.94
C VAL A 226 4.74 -16.70 18.40
N ASN A 227 3.91 -17.71 18.62
CA ASN A 227 3.57 -18.19 19.97
C ASN A 227 4.68 -19.04 20.60
N LEU A 228 5.73 -19.39 19.87
CA LEU A 228 6.83 -20.18 20.38
C LEU A 228 7.88 -19.32 21.09
N SER A 229 8.26 -19.73 22.30
CA SER A 229 9.39 -19.18 23.05
C SER A 229 10.65 -20.00 22.78
N VAL A 230 11.19 -19.95 21.55
CA VAL A 230 12.46 -20.59 21.18
C VAL A 230 13.53 -19.55 20.86
N SER A 231 14.77 -19.86 21.23
CA SER A 231 15.93 -18.97 21.04
C SER A 231 16.34 -18.83 19.57
N ASP A 232 16.18 -19.90 18.78
CA ASP A 232 16.49 -19.94 17.35
C ASP A 232 15.20 -20.19 16.57
N LEU A 233 14.68 -19.17 15.88
CA LEU A 233 13.49 -19.30 15.05
C LEU A 233 13.86 -19.76 13.63
N PRO A 234 13.09 -20.69 13.03
CA PRO A 234 13.34 -21.16 11.68
C PRO A 234 13.01 -20.09 10.63
N ARG A 235 13.75 -20.12 9.52
CA ARG A 235 13.47 -19.27 8.35
C ARG A 235 12.37 -19.89 7.48
N LEU A 236 11.37 -19.09 7.10
CA LEU A 236 10.24 -19.46 6.28
C LEU A 236 10.46 -19.06 4.82
N TRP A 237 10.35 -20.04 3.94
CA TRP A 237 10.34 -19.86 2.49
C TRP A 237 8.97 -20.19 1.92
N LEU A 238 8.38 -19.23 1.19
CA LEU A 238 7.12 -19.40 0.49
C LEU A 238 7.41 -19.62 -0.99
N VAL A 239 6.99 -20.78 -1.51
CA VAL A 239 7.33 -21.20 -2.87
C VAL A 239 6.09 -21.22 -3.74
N THR A 240 6.19 -20.63 -4.93
CA THR A 240 5.18 -20.64 -5.99
C THR A 240 5.79 -21.17 -7.29
N CYS A 241 5.01 -21.35 -8.36
CA CYS A 241 5.48 -21.73 -9.67
C CYS A 241 4.75 -20.94 -10.77
N GLY A 242 5.52 -20.20 -11.57
CA GLY A 242 5.01 -19.38 -12.65
C GLY A 242 4.08 -18.24 -12.20
N SER A 243 4.07 -17.86 -10.93
CA SER A 243 3.18 -16.81 -10.40
C SER A 243 3.62 -15.40 -10.82
N GLN A 244 4.91 -15.21 -11.10
CA GLN A 244 5.49 -13.92 -11.48
C GLN A 244 5.60 -13.75 -13.00
N ALA A 245 5.22 -12.58 -13.51
CA ALA A 245 5.32 -12.27 -14.95
C ALA A 245 6.79 -11.97 -15.34
N ILE A 246 7.46 -12.91 -16.02
CA ILE A 246 8.85 -12.80 -16.44
C ILE A 246 8.98 -13.29 -17.89
N GLU A 247 9.72 -12.55 -18.75
CA GLU A 247 10.00 -12.94 -20.15
C GLU A 247 8.74 -13.37 -20.95
N MET A 248 7.63 -12.62 -20.79
CA MET A 248 6.31 -12.86 -21.45
C MET A 248 5.61 -14.17 -21.08
N SER A 249 5.91 -14.79 -19.92
CA SER A 249 5.16 -15.94 -19.44
C SER A 249 3.77 -15.54 -18.94
N SER A 250 2.74 -16.33 -19.27
CA SER A 250 1.41 -16.20 -18.65
C SER A 250 1.48 -16.62 -17.17
N PRO A 251 1.16 -15.74 -16.20
CA PRO A 251 1.33 -16.07 -14.79
C PRO A 251 0.19 -16.94 -14.22
N THR A 252 0.53 -17.82 -13.28
CA THR A 252 -0.44 -18.60 -12.49
C THR A 252 -1.07 -17.71 -11.42
N VAL A 253 -2.26 -17.17 -11.71
CA VAL A 253 -2.92 -16.15 -10.86
C VAL A 253 -3.31 -16.65 -9.47
N ALA A 254 -3.66 -17.94 -9.32
CA ALA A 254 -4.19 -18.48 -8.06
C ALA A 254 -3.17 -18.48 -6.90
N GLN A 255 -1.88 -18.48 -7.22
CA GLN A 255 -0.78 -18.48 -6.26
C GLN A 255 -0.29 -17.06 -5.91
N ALA A 256 -0.64 -16.05 -6.72
CA ALA A 256 -0.16 -14.68 -6.56
C ALA A 256 -0.47 -14.02 -5.20
N PRO A 257 -1.61 -14.29 -4.53
CA PRO A 257 -1.88 -13.77 -3.19
C PRO A 257 -0.79 -14.05 -2.15
N LEU A 258 -0.08 -15.17 -2.29
CA LEU A 258 0.99 -15.55 -1.37
C LEU A 258 2.16 -14.56 -1.38
N TRP A 259 2.43 -13.91 -2.51
CA TRP A 259 3.47 -12.89 -2.63
C TRP A 259 3.12 -11.62 -1.87
N GLY A 260 1.86 -11.18 -1.96
CA GLY A 260 1.37 -10.04 -1.19
C GLY A 260 1.43 -10.31 0.32
N LEU A 261 0.98 -11.49 0.75
CA LEU A 261 1.07 -11.90 2.15
C LEU A 261 2.53 -11.99 2.64
N GLY A 262 3.41 -12.62 1.85
CA GLY A 262 4.83 -12.79 2.15
C GLY A 262 5.57 -11.46 2.37
N ARG A 263 5.29 -10.46 1.55
CA ARG A 263 5.84 -9.11 1.72
C ARG A 263 5.44 -8.49 3.06
N VAL A 264 4.23 -8.72 3.55
CA VAL A 264 3.81 -8.26 4.88
C VAL A 264 4.44 -9.08 6.00
N ILE A 265 4.55 -10.40 5.85
CA ILE A 265 5.27 -11.27 6.80
C ILE A 265 6.71 -10.77 6.97
N SER A 266 7.39 -10.39 5.88
CA SER A 266 8.74 -9.86 5.93
C SER A 266 8.89 -8.61 6.82
N LEU A 267 7.83 -7.79 6.92
CA LEU A 267 7.81 -6.55 7.70
C LEU A 267 7.38 -6.77 9.16
N GLU A 268 6.39 -7.64 9.39
CA GLU A 268 5.89 -7.95 10.73
C GLU A 268 6.84 -8.87 11.48
N HIS A 269 7.37 -9.90 10.80
CA HIS A 269 8.18 -10.98 11.37
C HIS A 269 9.49 -11.24 10.59
N PRO A 270 10.40 -10.26 10.45
CA PRO A 270 11.68 -10.43 9.75
C PRO A 270 12.62 -11.47 10.40
N GLU A 271 12.42 -11.78 11.67
CA GLU A 271 13.18 -12.80 12.40
C GLU A 271 12.95 -14.21 11.85
N ILE A 272 11.77 -14.50 11.31
CA ILE A 272 11.43 -15.79 10.70
C ILE A 272 11.42 -15.75 9.18
N TRP A 273 11.58 -14.58 8.56
CA TRP A 273 11.45 -14.46 7.11
C TRP A 273 12.67 -15.01 6.38
N GLY A 274 12.47 -15.95 5.46
CA GLY A 274 13.48 -16.45 4.53
C GLY A 274 13.36 -15.78 3.17
N GLY A 275 12.21 -15.94 2.51
CA GLY A 275 11.95 -15.31 1.21
C GLY A 275 10.78 -15.90 0.42
N LEU A 276 10.54 -15.30 -0.74
CA LEU A 276 9.61 -15.74 -1.78
C LEU A 276 10.41 -16.29 -2.97
N LEU A 277 10.01 -17.46 -3.47
CA LEU A 277 10.68 -18.13 -4.59
C LEU A 277 9.66 -18.65 -5.59
N ASP A 278 9.76 -18.22 -6.85
CA ASP A 278 8.90 -18.66 -7.94
C ASP A 278 9.62 -19.63 -8.87
N LEU A 279 9.21 -20.89 -8.87
CA LEU A 279 9.75 -21.94 -9.73
C LEU A 279 9.36 -21.74 -11.19
N ASP A 280 10.09 -22.42 -12.08
CA ASP A 280 9.88 -22.37 -13.52
C ASP A 280 8.72 -23.27 -13.96
N PRO A 281 7.62 -22.70 -14.49
CA PRO A 281 6.46 -23.47 -14.94
C PRO A 281 6.72 -24.31 -16.19
N ASN A 282 7.84 -24.08 -16.90
CA ASN A 282 8.16 -24.83 -18.12
C ASN A 282 8.86 -26.17 -17.85
N LEU A 283 9.30 -26.40 -16.60
CA LEU A 283 9.92 -27.66 -16.20
C LEU A 283 8.81 -28.64 -15.83
N THR A 284 8.62 -29.69 -16.64
CA THR A 284 7.60 -30.73 -16.41
C THR A 284 8.22 -32.13 -16.43
N GLY A 285 7.63 -33.07 -15.69
CA GLY A 285 8.12 -34.45 -15.56
C GLY A 285 9.01 -34.69 -14.34
N GLN A 286 9.49 -35.94 -14.19
CA GLN A 286 10.25 -36.39 -13.02
C GLN A 286 11.61 -35.71 -12.87
N GLU A 287 12.37 -35.57 -13.97
CA GLU A 287 13.67 -34.88 -13.95
C GLU A 287 13.52 -33.39 -13.60
N ALA A 288 12.45 -32.77 -14.08
CA ALA A 288 12.10 -31.39 -13.75
C ALA A 288 11.80 -31.19 -12.26
N ILE A 289 11.08 -32.11 -11.62
CA ILE A 289 10.81 -32.07 -10.17
C ILE A 289 12.12 -32.08 -9.39
N GLN A 290 13.05 -32.97 -9.76
CA GLN A 290 14.38 -33.06 -9.12
C GLN A 290 15.19 -31.77 -9.35
N GLN A 291 15.16 -31.22 -10.55
CA GLN A 291 15.83 -29.95 -10.87
C GLN A 291 15.25 -28.78 -10.05
N GLN A 292 13.93 -28.67 -9.93
CA GLN A 292 13.28 -27.64 -9.12
C GLN A 292 13.66 -27.77 -7.64
N ALA A 293 13.67 -28.98 -7.10
CA ALA A 293 14.10 -29.25 -5.73
C ALA A 293 15.57 -28.88 -5.49
N GLN A 294 16.46 -29.15 -6.46
CA GLN A 294 17.87 -28.73 -6.37
C GLN A 294 18.04 -27.21 -6.38
N LEU A 295 17.32 -26.50 -7.26
CA LEU A 295 17.33 -25.04 -7.30
C LEU A 295 16.84 -24.46 -5.96
N LEU A 296 15.74 -24.99 -5.44
CA LEU A 296 15.18 -24.59 -4.16
C LEU A 296 16.14 -24.86 -3.00
N MET A 297 16.70 -26.07 -2.90
CA MET A 297 17.69 -26.42 -1.88
C MET A 297 18.87 -25.44 -1.90
N SER A 298 19.33 -25.07 -3.09
CA SER A 298 20.46 -24.17 -3.25
C SER A 298 20.19 -22.81 -2.57
N GLU A 299 18.99 -22.24 -2.73
CA GLU A 299 18.63 -20.93 -2.17
C GLU A 299 18.41 -20.99 -0.65
N ILE A 300 17.74 -22.04 -0.15
CA ILE A 300 17.41 -22.15 1.27
C ILE A 300 18.60 -22.57 2.15
N ASP A 301 19.54 -23.34 1.60
CA ASP A 301 20.70 -23.84 2.34
C ASP A 301 21.74 -22.74 2.56
N ARG A 302 21.97 -21.87 1.56
CA ARG A 302 22.92 -20.74 1.68
C ARG A 302 22.35 -19.47 1.04
N PRO A 303 21.54 -18.70 1.77
CA PRO A 303 20.97 -17.46 1.26
C PRO A 303 22.05 -16.42 0.98
N ASP A 304 21.93 -15.72 -0.15
CA ASP A 304 22.83 -14.62 -0.54
C ASP A 304 22.28 -13.23 -0.13
N GLY A 305 21.14 -13.20 0.57
CA GLY A 305 20.45 -11.99 1.02
C GLY A 305 19.36 -11.51 0.06
N GLU A 306 19.11 -12.23 -1.03
CA GLU A 306 17.97 -11.99 -1.91
C GLU A 306 16.72 -12.70 -1.35
N GLU A 307 15.60 -11.97 -1.30
CA GLU A 307 14.35 -12.45 -0.65
C GLU A 307 13.21 -12.62 -1.65
N ASN A 308 13.37 -12.16 -2.90
CA ASN A 308 12.34 -12.18 -3.94
C ASN A 308 12.94 -12.80 -5.21
N LEU A 309 12.78 -14.10 -5.37
CA LEU A 309 13.48 -14.93 -6.33
C LEU A 309 12.53 -15.55 -7.35
N ALA A 310 13.02 -15.75 -8.56
CA ALA A 310 12.32 -16.54 -9.57
C ALA A 310 13.29 -17.29 -10.48
N PHE A 311 12.86 -18.43 -10.98
CA PHE A 311 13.58 -19.22 -11.98
C PHE A 311 12.80 -19.26 -13.29
N ARG A 312 13.47 -18.98 -14.40
CA ARG A 312 12.91 -19.14 -15.76
C ARG A 312 13.98 -19.66 -16.71
N ARG A 313 13.67 -20.74 -17.42
CA ARG A 313 14.53 -21.41 -18.41
C ARG A 313 15.95 -21.62 -17.89
N GLY A 314 16.06 -22.12 -16.66
CA GLY A 314 17.34 -22.38 -15.98
C GLY A 314 18.11 -21.15 -15.51
N LYS A 315 17.53 -19.94 -15.56
CA LYS A 315 18.15 -18.70 -15.11
C LYS A 315 17.49 -18.19 -13.82
N ARG A 316 18.31 -17.67 -12.92
CA ARG A 316 17.90 -17.04 -11.66
C ARG A 316 17.62 -15.54 -11.86
N TYR A 317 16.50 -15.08 -11.33
CA TYR A 317 16.07 -13.69 -11.34
C TYR A 317 15.80 -13.19 -9.93
N VAL A 318 16.06 -11.91 -9.71
CA VAL A 318 15.75 -11.19 -8.48
C VAL A 318 14.84 -10.01 -8.80
N ALA A 319 13.89 -9.70 -7.92
CA ALA A 319 13.00 -8.55 -8.09
C ALA A 319 13.68 -7.26 -7.61
N ARG A 320 13.52 -6.18 -8.39
CA ARG A 320 13.90 -4.81 -8.02
C ARG A 320 12.75 -3.86 -8.30
N LEU A 321 12.51 -2.92 -7.40
CA LEU A 321 11.68 -1.76 -7.69
C LEU A 321 12.55 -0.71 -8.40
N VAL A 322 12.11 -0.26 -9.56
CA VAL A 322 12.82 0.74 -10.37
C VAL A 322 11.86 1.84 -10.81
N PRO A 323 12.33 3.10 -10.98
CA PRO A 323 11.53 4.13 -11.63
C PRO A 323 11.08 3.69 -13.02
N SER A 324 9.83 3.99 -13.39
CA SER A 324 9.24 3.62 -14.67
C SER A 324 8.79 4.86 -15.44
N ASN A 325 9.18 4.92 -16.71
CA ASN A 325 8.73 5.95 -17.65
C ASN A 325 7.87 5.27 -18.72
N PRO A 326 6.54 5.20 -18.52
CA PRO A 326 5.67 4.53 -19.46
C PRO A 326 5.75 5.18 -20.84
N PRO A 327 5.61 4.40 -21.93
CA PRO A 327 5.67 4.94 -23.28
C PRO A 327 4.56 5.96 -23.50
N GLN A 328 4.76 6.85 -24.47
CA GLN A 328 3.78 7.87 -24.79
C GLN A 328 2.44 7.22 -25.16
N SER A 329 1.42 7.62 -24.41
CA SER A 329 0.06 7.10 -24.55
C SER A 329 -0.56 7.50 -25.88
N GLN A 330 -1.26 6.56 -26.52
CA GLN A 330 -2.22 6.93 -27.56
C GLN A 330 -3.41 7.65 -26.91
N SER A 331 -3.94 8.70 -27.53
CA SER A 331 -5.08 9.42 -26.97
C SER A 331 -6.32 8.52 -26.96
N TRP A 332 -6.59 7.87 -25.84
CA TRP A 332 -7.85 7.17 -25.62
C TRP A 332 -8.98 8.18 -25.50
N GLN A 333 -10.10 7.90 -26.19
CA GLN A 333 -11.29 8.75 -26.21
C GLN A 333 -12.47 7.97 -25.65
N VAL A 334 -13.18 8.59 -24.72
CA VAL A 334 -14.42 8.02 -24.17
C VAL A 334 -15.48 7.97 -25.27
N GLN A 335 -16.17 6.85 -25.38
CA GLN A 335 -17.30 6.67 -26.29
C GLN A 335 -18.60 7.04 -25.57
N PRO A 336 -19.34 8.09 -26.00
CA PRO A 336 -20.56 8.50 -25.33
C PRO A 336 -21.64 7.40 -25.26
N SER A 337 -21.70 6.53 -26.27
CA SER A 337 -22.63 5.39 -26.33
C SER A 337 -22.16 4.15 -25.58
N GLY A 338 -20.95 4.18 -25.00
CA GLY A 338 -20.39 3.07 -24.23
C GLY A 338 -20.90 3.04 -22.80
N THR A 339 -21.09 1.83 -22.27
CA THR A 339 -21.34 1.60 -20.84
C THR A 339 -20.02 1.37 -20.13
N TYR A 340 -19.81 2.06 -19.01
CA TYR A 340 -18.61 1.92 -18.16
C TYR A 340 -19.01 1.38 -16.79
N LEU A 341 -18.52 0.18 -16.45
CA LEU A 341 -18.81 -0.49 -15.20
C LEU A 341 -17.74 -0.17 -14.15
N ILE A 342 -18.16 0.25 -12.96
CA ILE A 342 -17.28 0.54 -11.83
C ILE A 342 -17.75 -0.26 -10.61
N THR A 343 -16.97 -1.26 -10.20
CA THR A 343 -17.23 -1.98 -8.94
C THR A 343 -16.64 -1.22 -7.76
N GLY A 344 -17.28 -1.27 -6.60
CA GLY A 344 -16.99 -0.28 -5.54
C GLY A 344 -17.44 1.13 -5.97
N GLY A 345 -18.40 1.21 -6.90
CA GLY A 345 -18.75 2.44 -7.61
C GLY A 345 -19.36 3.54 -6.73
N LEU A 346 -19.85 3.20 -5.55
CA LEU A 346 -20.35 4.16 -4.55
C LEU A 346 -19.33 4.48 -3.44
N GLY A 347 -18.12 3.95 -3.54
CA GLY A 347 -16.99 4.39 -2.73
C GLY A 347 -16.37 5.67 -3.31
N SER A 348 -15.56 6.39 -2.53
CA SER A 348 -14.93 7.64 -2.98
C SER A 348 -14.13 7.48 -4.28
N LEU A 349 -13.29 6.45 -4.37
CA LEU A 349 -12.50 6.19 -5.59
C LEU A 349 -13.43 5.95 -6.80
N GLY A 350 -14.46 5.13 -6.63
CA GLY A 350 -15.42 4.82 -7.69
C GLY A 350 -16.20 6.05 -8.17
N LEU A 351 -16.65 6.91 -7.25
CA LEU A 351 -17.37 8.14 -7.57
C LEU A 351 -16.48 9.19 -8.26
N ASN A 352 -15.23 9.34 -7.82
CA ASN A 352 -14.26 10.22 -8.46
C ASN A 352 -13.95 9.75 -9.90
N VAL A 353 -13.76 8.45 -10.09
CA VAL A 353 -13.59 7.84 -11.41
C VAL A 353 -14.83 8.05 -12.29
N ALA A 354 -16.03 7.82 -11.76
CA ALA A 354 -17.29 8.04 -12.48
C ALA A 354 -17.41 9.50 -12.95
N ARG A 355 -17.10 10.45 -12.07
CA ARG A 355 -17.09 11.89 -12.40
C ARG A 355 -16.14 12.21 -13.54
N SER A 356 -14.90 11.72 -13.46
CA SER A 356 -13.89 11.92 -14.51
C SER A 356 -14.32 11.34 -15.85
N LEU A 357 -14.91 10.14 -15.88
CA LEU A 357 -15.43 9.54 -17.10
C LEU A 357 -16.57 10.37 -17.72
N VAL A 358 -17.51 10.86 -16.91
CA VAL A 358 -18.62 11.70 -17.37
C VAL A 358 -18.12 13.04 -17.95
N GLU A 359 -17.14 13.66 -17.28
CA GLU A 359 -16.47 14.88 -17.75
C GLU A 359 -15.74 14.66 -19.08
N LYS A 360 -15.17 13.47 -19.28
CA LYS A 360 -14.52 13.09 -20.55
C LYS A 360 -15.49 12.61 -21.64
N GLY A 361 -16.80 12.53 -21.34
CA GLY A 361 -17.84 12.30 -22.35
C GLY A 361 -18.68 11.04 -22.15
N ALA A 362 -18.47 10.26 -21.10
CA ALA A 362 -19.28 9.06 -20.83
C ALA A 362 -20.73 9.50 -20.56
N ARG A 363 -21.70 8.77 -21.11
CA ARG A 363 -23.13 9.03 -20.89
C ARG A 363 -23.85 7.87 -20.23
N GLN A 364 -23.20 6.72 -20.03
CA GLN A 364 -23.76 5.60 -19.31
C GLN A 364 -22.74 5.02 -18.33
N ILE A 365 -23.03 5.16 -17.03
CA ILE A 365 -22.19 4.67 -15.94
C ILE A 365 -22.97 3.61 -15.15
N LEU A 366 -22.36 2.44 -14.96
CA LEU A 366 -22.89 1.35 -14.16
C LEU A 366 -22.06 1.23 -12.87
N LEU A 367 -22.64 1.62 -11.74
CA LEU A 367 -22.01 1.56 -10.42
C LEU A 367 -22.47 0.29 -9.70
N VAL A 368 -21.54 -0.62 -9.43
CA VAL A 368 -21.79 -1.86 -8.67
C VAL A 368 -21.26 -1.71 -7.26
N SER A 369 -22.09 -1.97 -6.26
CA SER A 369 -21.73 -1.83 -4.84
C SER A 369 -22.63 -2.68 -3.96
N ARG A 370 -22.08 -3.29 -2.90
CA ARG A 370 -22.88 -4.02 -1.88
C ARG A 370 -23.87 -3.09 -1.17
N ARG A 371 -23.46 -1.84 -0.96
CA ARG A 371 -24.34 -0.77 -0.47
C ARG A 371 -25.19 -0.29 -1.63
N GLY A 372 -26.52 -0.34 -1.49
CA GLY A 372 -27.45 0.27 -2.44
C GLY A 372 -27.76 1.74 -2.09
N LEU A 373 -28.63 2.37 -2.87
CA LEU A 373 -29.14 3.72 -2.61
C LEU A 373 -30.61 3.75 -2.19
N GLY A 374 -31.23 2.58 -1.97
CA GLY A 374 -32.68 2.49 -1.73
C GLY A 374 -33.51 2.96 -2.92
N ASP A 375 -34.81 3.17 -2.69
CA ASP A 375 -35.73 3.68 -3.71
C ASP A 375 -35.48 5.17 -3.95
N ARG A 376 -35.42 5.57 -5.24
CA ARG A 376 -35.26 6.96 -5.66
C ARG A 376 -36.35 7.87 -5.12
N VAL A 377 -37.56 7.35 -4.90
CA VAL A 377 -38.68 8.12 -4.33
C VAL A 377 -38.34 8.69 -2.95
N GLN A 378 -37.49 8.00 -2.18
CA GLN A 378 -37.12 8.40 -0.82
C GLN A 378 -35.92 9.35 -0.78
N TRP A 379 -35.32 9.68 -1.93
CA TRP A 379 -34.08 10.47 -1.97
C TRP A 379 -34.28 11.93 -1.55
N ASP A 380 -35.48 12.48 -1.75
CA ASP A 380 -35.79 13.87 -1.38
C ASP A 380 -36.00 14.06 0.12
N ASP A 381 -36.32 12.98 0.84
CA ASP A 381 -36.54 12.97 2.28
C ASP A 381 -35.25 12.69 3.08
N LEU A 382 -34.11 12.52 2.40
CA LEU A 382 -32.85 12.20 3.05
C LEU A 382 -32.32 13.39 3.85
N THR A 383 -31.94 13.12 5.10
CA THR A 383 -31.24 14.08 5.94
C THR A 383 -29.90 14.47 5.29
N PRO A 384 -29.66 15.79 5.08
CA PRO A 384 -28.35 16.29 4.67
C PRO A 384 -27.24 15.75 5.55
N ASP A 385 -26.05 15.54 4.97
CA ASP A 385 -24.82 15.09 5.65
C ASP A 385 -24.83 13.63 6.18
N SER A 386 -25.83 12.81 5.82
CA SER A 386 -25.75 11.35 6.02
C SER A 386 -24.89 10.68 4.94
N ASP A 387 -24.25 9.55 5.26
CA ASP A 387 -23.45 8.76 4.30
C ASP A 387 -24.27 8.31 3.06
N LEU A 388 -25.57 8.07 3.25
CA LEU A 388 -26.48 7.78 2.13
C LEU A 388 -26.76 9.04 1.29
N TRP A 389 -26.99 10.19 1.93
CA TRP A 389 -27.22 11.46 1.25
C TRP A 389 -26.02 11.87 0.38
N GLU A 390 -24.78 11.74 0.87
CA GLU A 390 -23.58 12.07 0.10
C GLU A 390 -23.45 11.22 -1.16
N ARG A 391 -23.76 9.91 -1.08
CA ARG A 391 -23.75 9.04 -2.26
C ARG A 391 -24.85 9.39 -3.25
N VAL A 392 -26.06 9.66 -2.75
CA VAL A 392 -27.19 10.07 -3.58
C VAL A 392 -26.90 11.39 -4.30
N LYS A 393 -26.34 12.37 -3.58
CA LYS A 393 -25.89 13.65 -4.13
C LYS A 393 -24.84 13.43 -5.22
N ALA A 394 -23.83 12.59 -4.96
CA ALA A 394 -22.82 12.28 -5.96
C ALA A 394 -23.42 11.67 -7.24
N VAL A 395 -24.42 10.78 -7.11
CA VAL A 395 -25.14 10.24 -8.27
C VAL A 395 -25.95 11.33 -8.98
N ARG A 396 -26.69 12.18 -8.26
CA ARG A 396 -27.42 13.32 -8.85
C ARG A 396 -26.50 14.29 -9.59
N ASP A 397 -25.29 14.53 -9.07
CA ASP A 397 -24.30 15.39 -9.71
C ASP A 397 -23.82 14.80 -11.05
N LEU A 398 -23.65 13.48 -11.14
CA LEU A 398 -23.32 12.80 -12.39
C LEU A 398 -24.47 12.88 -13.40
N GLU A 399 -25.71 12.74 -12.93
CA GLU A 399 -26.91 12.83 -13.76
C GLU A 399 -27.14 14.25 -14.30
N ALA A 400 -26.94 15.27 -13.46
CA ALA A 400 -27.00 16.68 -13.85
C ALA A 400 -25.96 17.04 -14.93
N ARG A 401 -24.86 16.27 -15.02
CA ARG A 401 -23.83 16.37 -16.07
C ARG A 401 -24.16 15.58 -17.34
N GLY A 402 -25.36 15.01 -17.42
CA GLY A 402 -25.89 14.36 -18.61
C GLY A 402 -25.59 12.86 -18.72
N ALA A 403 -25.14 12.21 -17.63
CA ALA A 403 -24.96 10.77 -17.62
C ALA A 403 -26.19 10.04 -17.08
N LYS A 404 -26.56 8.92 -17.71
CA LYS A 404 -27.44 7.93 -17.13
C LYS A 404 -26.64 7.08 -16.13
N VAL A 405 -26.96 7.19 -14.85
CA VAL A 405 -26.31 6.40 -13.79
C VAL A 405 -27.20 5.25 -13.35
N ILE A 406 -26.71 4.04 -13.56
CA ILE A 406 -27.36 2.80 -13.12
C ILE A 406 -26.60 2.32 -11.89
N VAL A 407 -27.32 2.14 -10.78
CA VAL A 407 -26.74 1.63 -9.54
C VAL A 407 -27.25 0.21 -9.33
N ALA A 408 -26.36 -0.76 -9.48
CA ALA A 408 -26.63 -2.16 -9.20
C ALA A 408 -26.13 -2.48 -7.79
N GLN A 409 -27.05 -2.67 -6.85
CA GLN A 409 -26.69 -3.19 -5.54
C GLN A 409 -26.28 -4.64 -5.70
N GLY A 410 -25.07 -5.06 -5.32
CA GLY A 410 -24.62 -6.44 -5.48
C GLY A 410 -23.21 -6.65 -4.99
N ASP A 411 -22.89 -7.89 -4.64
CA ASP A 411 -21.52 -8.31 -4.41
C ASP A 411 -20.88 -8.69 -5.75
N VAL A 412 -19.64 -8.25 -5.97
CA VAL A 412 -18.89 -8.58 -7.19
C VAL A 412 -18.45 -10.04 -7.19
N SER A 413 -18.39 -10.69 -6.01
CA SER A 413 -18.10 -12.12 -5.89
C SER A 413 -19.32 -13.03 -6.12
N ASP A 414 -20.50 -12.47 -6.40
CA ASP A 414 -21.72 -13.22 -6.75
C ASP A 414 -21.77 -13.47 -8.27
N LEU A 415 -21.50 -14.70 -8.68
CA LEU A 415 -21.40 -15.07 -10.09
C LEU A 415 -22.72 -14.87 -10.83
N ASP A 416 -23.84 -15.32 -10.25
CA ASP A 416 -25.14 -15.31 -10.93
C ASP A 416 -25.58 -13.87 -11.13
N ARG A 417 -25.48 -13.05 -10.08
CA ARG A 417 -25.84 -11.62 -10.14
C ARG A 417 -24.96 -10.84 -11.12
N MET A 418 -23.65 -11.11 -11.14
CA MET A 418 -22.74 -10.45 -12.08
C MET A 418 -22.92 -10.94 -13.52
N SER A 419 -23.29 -12.21 -13.71
CA SER A 419 -23.62 -12.79 -15.02
C SER A 419 -24.84 -12.10 -15.62
N ASP A 420 -25.94 -12.00 -14.86
CA ASP A 420 -27.16 -11.30 -15.30
C ASP A 420 -26.86 -9.84 -15.67
N LEU A 421 -26.10 -9.15 -14.81
CA LEU A 421 -25.75 -7.76 -15.02
C LEU A 421 -24.86 -7.57 -16.27
N ILE A 422 -23.82 -8.39 -16.46
CA ILE A 422 -22.94 -8.27 -17.62
C ILE A 422 -23.67 -8.65 -18.90
N ALA A 423 -24.54 -9.67 -18.87
CA ALA A 423 -25.34 -10.06 -20.02
C ALA A 423 -26.22 -8.90 -20.52
N GLU A 424 -26.88 -8.18 -19.60
CA GLU A 424 -27.74 -7.02 -19.89
C GLU A 424 -27.00 -5.92 -20.67
N TYR A 425 -25.73 -5.65 -20.33
CA TYR A 425 -24.95 -4.55 -20.92
C TYR A 425 -23.88 -4.99 -21.92
N SER A 426 -23.75 -6.29 -22.20
CA SER A 426 -22.67 -6.91 -22.98
C SER A 426 -22.41 -6.23 -24.34
N ALA A 427 -23.46 -5.83 -25.06
CA ALA A 427 -23.36 -5.18 -26.36
C ALA A 427 -22.78 -3.75 -26.31
N THR A 428 -22.89 -3.07 -25.16
CA THR A 428 -22.49 -1.67 -24.99
C THR A 428 -21.31 -1.49 -24.03
N LEU A 429 -20.94 -2.53 -23.28
CA LEU A 429 -19.87 -2.47 -22.29
C LEU A 429 -18.52 -2.18 -22.96
N LYS A 430 -17.90 -1.05 -22.60
CA LYS A 430 -16.62 -0.59 -23.16
C LYS A 430 -15.49 -0.58 -22.15
N GLY A 431 -15.77 -0.47 -20.86
CA GLY A 431 -14.68 -0.41 -19.88
C GLY A 431 -15.12 -0.85 -18.51
N ILE A 432 -14.17 -1.44 -17.78
CA ILE A 432 -14.36 -1.91 -16.42
C ILE A 432 -13.30 -1.27 -15.53
N ILE A 433 -13.74 -0.72 -14.40
CA ILE A 433 -12.86 -0.26 -13.33
C ILE A 433 -13.23 -1.04 -12.07
N HIS A 434 -12.34 -1.95 -11.70
CA HIS A 434 -12.47 -2.75 -10.50
C HIS A 434 -11.85 -2.02 -9.31
N ALA A 435 -12.65 -1.16 -8.67
CA ALA A 435 -12.30 -0.44 -7.45
C ALA A 435 -12.96 -1.04 -6.19
N ALA A 436 -13.50 -2.27 -6.28
CA ALA A 436 -14.03 -2.95 -5.12
C ALA A 436 -12.87 -3.40 -4.21
N GLY A 437 -13.03 -3.12 -2.91
CA GLY A 437 -12.06 -3.48 -1.90
C GLY A 437 -12.50 -2.97 -0.54
N VAL A 438 -12.07 -3.67 0.49
CA VAL A 438 -12.16 -3.21 1.88
C VAL A 438 -10.74 -3.03 2.37
N ASP A 439 -10.49 -1.89 2.98
CA ASP A 439 -9.25 -1.64 3.69
C ASP A 439 -9.51 -1.87 5.17
N ASP A 440 -8.87 -2.89 5.74
CA ASP A 440 -8.91 -3.24 7.17
C ASP A 440 -7.46 -3.36 7.67
N ASP A 441 -7.23 -2.95 8.91
CA ASP A 441 -5.92 -3.03 9.56
C ASP A 441 -5.94 -4.14 10.61
N CYS A 442 -5.18 -5.20 10.35
CA CYS A 442 -5.10 -6.35 11.24
C CYS A 442 -3.72 -7.02 11.13
N LEU A 443 -2.99 -7.05 12.25
CA LEU A 443 -1.73 -7.79 12.35
C LEU A 443 -1.97 -9.28 12.13
N LEU A 444 -1.00 -9.97 11.53
CA LEU A 444 -1.11 -11.41 11.22
C LEU A 444 -1.37 -12.24 12.48
N GLN A 445 -0.77 -11.86 13.61
CA GLN A 445 -0.97 -12.55 14.88
C GLN A 445 -2.42 -12.52 15.38
N ALA A 446 -3.17 -11.44 15.10
CA ALA A 446 -4.54 -11.25 15.56
C ALA A 446 -5.62 -11.59 14.50
N MET A 447 -5.19 -11.89 13.27
CA MET A 447 -6.08 -12.12 12.13
C MET A 447 -6.71 -13.50 12.18
N ASN A 448 -8.01 -13.60 11.95
CA ASN A 448 -8.69 -14.88 11.75
C ASN A 448 -8.96 -15.12 10.25
N LEU A 449 -9.37 -16.34 9.90
CA LEU A 449 -9.64 -16.72 8.51
C LEU A 449 -10.79 -15.90 7.89
N ASP A 450 -11.83 -15.57 8.66
CA ASP A 450 -12.95 -14.76 8.17
C ASP A 450 -12.47 -13.37 7.74
N ARG A 451 -11.63 -12.71 8.56
CA ARG A 451 -11.02 -11.42 8.19
C ARG A 451 -10.08 -11.54 7.01
N LEU A 452 -9.28 -12.61 6.94
CA LEU A 452 -8.42 -12.89 5.79
C LEU A 452 -9.22 -12.97 4.48
N GLN A 453 -10.40 -13.59 4.51
CA GLN A 453 -11.24 -13.80 3.33
C GLN A 453 -11.88 -12.50 2.81
N ILE A 454 -12.15 -11.50 3.64
CA ILE A 454 -12.92 -10.31 3.23
C ILE A 454 -12.28 -9.56 2.04
N PRO A 455 -10.99 -9.16 2.05
CA PRO A 455 -10.37 -8.54 0.87
C PRO A 455 -10.24 -9.52 -0.30
N LEU A 456 -9.98 -10.79 -0.02
CA LEU A 456 -9.82 -11.83 -1.04
C LEU A 456 -11.11 -12.05 -1.83
N GLN A 457 -12.29 -12.09 -1.21
CA GLN A 457 -13.56 -12.23 -1.93
C GLN A 457 -13.74 -11.13 -2.97
N SER A 458 -13.53 -9.87 -2.57
CA SER A 458 -13.73 -8.73 -3.48
C SER A 458 -12.67 -8.64 -4.58
N LYS A 459 -11.38 -8.83 -4.25
CA LYS A 459 -10.25 -8.62 -5.17
C LYS A 459 -9.82 -9.88 -5.94
N VAL A 460 -10.02 -11.06 -5.37
CA VAL A 460 -9.69 -12.34 -6.00
C VAL A 460 -10.90 -12.88 -6.73
N SER A 461 -11.93 -13.33 -6.00
CA SER A 461 -13.14 -13.91 -6.61
C SER A 461 -13.84 -12.90 -7.52
N GLY A 462 -14.05 -11.66 -7.04
CA GLY A 462 -14.72 -10.62 -7.82
C GLY A 462 -14.01 -10.27 -9.13
N ALA A 463 -12.70 -10.08 -9.11
CA ALA A 463 -11.94 -9.80 -10.32
C ALA A 463 -11.89 -11.00 -11.28
N TRP A 464 -11.84 -12.23 -10.75
CA TRP A 464 -11.90 -13.45 -11.55
C TRP A 464 -13.25 -13.59 -12.27
N ILE A 465 -14.37 -13.30 -11.58
CA ILE A 465 -15.72 -13.28 -12.17
C ILE A 465 -15.79 -12.27 -13.31
N LEU A 466 -15.34 -11.03 -13.06
CA LEU A 466 -15.28 -10.00 -14.09
C LEU A 466 -14.41 -10.44 -15.28
N HIS A 467 -13.29 -11.12 -15.02
CA HIS A 467 -12.46 -11.63 -16.10
C HIS A 467 -13.19 -12.68 -16.95
N GLN A 468 -13.75 -13.71 -16.32
CA GLN A 468 -14.44 -14.82 -16.99
C GLN A 468 -15.63 -14.33 -17.84
N LEU A 469 -16.47 -13.46 -17.27
CA LEU A 469 -17.68 -12.97 -17.94
C LEU A 469 -17.39 -12.00 -19.09
N THR A 470 -16.15 -11.52 -19.24
CA THR A 470 -15.81 -10.47 -20.22
C THR A 470 -14.72 -10.85 -21.21
N GLN A 471 -14.30 -12.12 -21.25
CA GLN A 471 -13.30 -12.60 -22.21
C GLN A 471 -13.72 -12.39 -23.67
N ASN A 472 -15.02 -12.50 -23.96
CA ASN A 472 -15.58 -12.35 -25.31
C ASN A 472 -16.14 -10.94 -25.59
N ILE A 473 -15.94 -9.99 -24.68
CA ILE A 473 -16.41 -8.60 -24.85
C ILE A 473 -15.22 -7.73 -25.27
N LYS A 474 -15.38 -6.99 -26.37
CA LYS A 474 -14.37 -6.04 -26.84
C LYS A 474 -14.36 -4.79 -25.97
N LEU A 475 -13.66 -4.88 -24.84
CA LEU A 475 -13.40 -3.75 -23.94
C LEU A 475 -12.30 -2.85 -24.52
N ASP A 476 -12.42 -1.55 -24.27
CA ASP A 476 -11.36 -0.56 -24.45
C ASP A 476 -10.34 -0.67 -23.31
N PHE A 477 -10.78 -0.97 -22.09
CA PHE A 477 -9.91 -1.18 -20.93
C PHE A 477 -10.53 -2.08 -19.85
N PHE A 478 -9.66 -2.70 -19.04
CA PHE A 478 -9.99 -3.40 -17.82
C PHE A 478 -9.00 -2.97 -16.73
N VAL A 479 -9.41 -2.12 -15.81
CA VAL A 479 -8.50 -1.54 -14.81
C VAL A 479 -8.75 -2.16 -13.45
N CYS A 480 -7.70 -2.71 -12.84
CA CYS A 480 -7.70 -3.15 -11.46
C CYS A 480 -7.08 -2.06 -10.56
N PHE A 481 -7.81 -1.62 -9.55
CA PHE A 481 -7.26 -0.74 -8.53
C PHE A 481 -6.56 -1.59 -7.47
N SER A 482 -5.25 -1.74 -7.66
CA SER A 482 -4.33 -2.40 -6.76
C SER A 482 -3.72 -1.38 -5.77
N SER A 483 -2.70 -1.78 -5.01
CA SER A 483 -2.07 -0.93 -4.00
C SER A 483 -0.56 -1.15 -3.90
N ILE A 484 0.18 -0.13 -3.46
CA ILE A 484 1.58 -0.28 -3.02
C ILE A 484 1.77 -1.36 -1.95
N ALA A 485 0.73 -1.70 -1.19
CA ALA A 485 0.76 -2.77 -0.20
C ALA A 485 1.06 -4.13 -0.83
N SER A 486 0.66 -4.39 -2.07
CA SER A 486 1.08 -5.62 -2.75
C SER A 486 2.52 -5.57 -3.21
N ILE A 487 3.15 -4.40 -3.37
CA ILE A 487 4.50 -4.24 -3.96
C ILE A 487 5.61 -4.38 -2.94
N TRP A 488 5.58 -3.59 -1.86
CA TRP A 488 6.59 -3.64 -0.80
C TRP A 488 6.03 -4.01 0.57
N GLY A 489 4.73 -4.25 0.67
CA GLY A 489 4.07 -4.60 1.93
C GLY A 489 3.72 -3.40 2.80
N SER A 490 2.76 -3.60 3.70
CA SER A 490 2.48 -2.69 4.81
C SER A 490 2.07 -3.54 6.01
N LYS A 491 2.59 -3.21 7.18
CA LYS A 491 2.19 -3.87 8.43
C LYS A 491 0.69 -3.71 8.64
N GLY A 492 0.03 -4.74 9.15
CA GLY A 492 -1.41 -4.81 9.32
C GLY A 492 -2.19 -5.09 8.03
N LYS A 493 -1.53 -5.19 6.88
CA LYS A 493 -2.19 -5.29 5.56
C LYS A 493 -2.00 -6.64 4.87
N GLY A 494 -1.74 -7.74 5.60
CA GLY A 494 -1.45 -9.06 5.00
C GLY A 494 -2.50 -9.54 3.98
N HIS A 495 -3.74 -9.68 4.44
CA HIS A 495 -4.93 -9.96 3.62
C HIS A 495 -5.17 -8.99 2.45
N TYR A 496 -5.01 -7.68 2.68
CA TYR A 496 -5.18 -6.66 1.66
C TYR A 496 -4.08 -6.73 0.59
N ALA A 497 -2.81 -6.88 0.98
CA ALA A 497 -1.69 -7.07 0.08
C ALA A 497 -1.85 -8.33 -0.77
N ALA A 498 -2.33 -9.43 -0.16
CA ALA A 498 -2.63 -10.68 -0.85
C ALA A 498 -3.70 -10.50 -1.95
N GLY A 499 -4.83 -9.85 -1.63
CA GLY A 499 -5.86 -9.58 -2.63
C GLY A 499 -5.37 -8.68 -3.78
N ASN A 500 -4.56 -7.67 -3.48
CA ASN A 500 -3.98 -6.78 -4.50
C ASN A 500 -2.93 -7.49 -5.38
N ALA A 501 -2.13 -8.41 -4.82
CA ALA A 501 -1.18 -9.20 -5.61
C ALA A 501 -1.87 -10.10 -6.65
N PHE A 502 -3.09 -10.58 -6.38
CA PHE A 502 -3.90 -11.27 -7.39
C PHE A 502 -4.26 -10.36 -8.55
N LEU A 503 -4.70 -9.12 -8.26
CA LEU A 503 -5.06 -8.14 -9.30
C LEU A 503 -3.88 -7.85 -10.22
N ASP A 504 -2.68 -7.77 -9.64
CA ASP A 504 -1.43 -7.57 -10.37
C ASP A 504 -1.18 -8.72 -11.35
N ALA A 505 -1.22 -9.97 -10.87
CA ALA A 505 -1.04 -11.15 -11.70
C ALA A 505 -2.15 -11.30 -12.76
N LEU A 506 -3.41 -10.99 -12.40
CA LEU A 506 -4.55 -11.06 -13.32
C LEU A 506 -4.39 -10.10 -14.50
N ALA A 507 -3.81 -8.92 -14.28
CA ALA A 507 -3.60 -7.99 -15.39
C ALA A 507 -2.59 -8.52 -16.41
N HIS A 508 -1.47 -9.09 -15.94
CA HIS A 508 -0.51 -9.78 -16.82
C HIS A 508 -1.12 -11.01 -17.51
N TYR A 509 -1.92 -11.80 -16.80
CA TYR A 509 -2.63 -12.96 -17.36
C TYR A 509 -3.62 -12.57 -18.45
N ARG A 510 -4.41 -11.51 -18.25
CA ARG A 510 -5.31 -11.01 -19.29
C ARG A 510 -4.55 -10.54 -20.53
N GLN A 511 -3.45 -9.82 -20.35
CA GLN A 511 -2.65 -9.36 -21.47
C GLN A 511 -1.97 -10.50 -22.24
N SER A 512 -1.56 -11.58 -21.57
CA SER A 512 -1.02 -12.77 -22.25
C SER A 512 -2.06 -13.46 -23.15
N MET A 513 -3.35 -13.29 -22.84
CA MET A 513 -4.48 -13.72 -23.68
C MET A 513 -4.87 -12.70 -24.76
N GLY A 514 -4.15 -11.57 -24.88
CA GLY A 514 -4.49 -10.48 -25.79
C GLY A 514 -5.69 -9.64 -25.35
N LEU A 515 -6.13 -9.76 -24.10
CA LEU A 515 -7.22 -8.97 -23.53
C LEU A 515 -6.65 -7.71 -22.85
N PRO A 516 -7.35 -6.56 -22.90
CA PRO A 516 -6.90 -5.37 -22.20
C PRO A 516 -6.93 -5.62 -20.70
N ALA A 517 -5.87 -5.19 -20.02
CA ALA A 517 -5.82 -5.08 -18.57
C ALA A 517 -4.71 -4.13 -18.10
N LEU A 518 -4.97 -3.44 -17.00
CA LEU A 518 -4.02 -2.57 -16.30
C LEU A 518 -4.26 -2.71 -14.78
N SER A 519 -3.25 -3.16 -14.03
CA SER A 519 -3.23 -3.07 -12.57
C SER A 519 -2.47 -1.82 -12.14
N LEU A 520 -3.13 -0.96 -11.35
CA LEU A 520 -2.51 0.26 -10.81
C LEU A 520 -2.26 0.09 -9.32
N ASN A 521 -0.99 -0.02 -8.93
CA ASN A 521 -0.59 -0.10 -7.53
C ASN A 521 -0.57 1.32 -6.94
N TRP A 522 -1.73 1.78 -6.47
CA TRP A 522 -1.88 3.13 -5.94
C TRP A 522 -1.21 3.29 -4.56
N GLY A 523 -0.53 4.42 -4.39
CA GLY A 523 -0.28 5.02 -3.08
C GLY A 523 -1.58 5.59 -2.46
N ALA A 524 -1.48 6.23 -1.31
CA ALA A 524 -2.66 6.80 -0.65
C ALA A 524 -3.29 7.95 -1.45
N TRP A 525 -4.61 8.09 -1.39
CA TRP A 525 -5.37 9.19 -2.00
C TRP A 525 -5.89 10.12 -0.91
N ALA A 526 -5.90 11.42 -1.20
CA ALA A 526 -6.59 12.43 -0.40
C ALA A 526 -8.13 12.34 -0.56
N GLU A 527 -8.87 13.13 0.23
CA GLU A 527 -10.30 13.39 0.04
C GLU A 527 -11.19 12.14 -0.10
N GLY A 528 -11.20 11.31 0.95
CA GLY A 528 -12.06 10.14 1.03
C GLY A 528 -11.50 8.86 0.42
N GLY A 529 -10.21 8.83 0.06
CA GLY A 529 -9.49 7.59 -0.23
C GLY A 529 -9.61 6.53 0.88
N MET A 530 -9.14 5.30 0.62
CA MET A 530 -9.23 4.20 1.60
C MET A 530 -8.48 4.49 2.93
N ALA A 531 -7.50 5.40 2.92
CA ALA A 531 -6.78 5.84 4.11
C ALA A 531 -7.54 6.95 4.85
N SER A 532 -7.78 6.75 6.16
CA SER A 532 -8.30 7.79 7.04
C SER A 532 -7.36 9.00 7.13
N ALA A 533 -7.86 10.16 7.56
CA ALA A 533 -7.03 11.35 7.73
C ALA A 533 -5.82 11.10 8.65
N THR A 534 -6.00 10.30 9.72
CA THR A 534 -4.92 9.88 10.62
C THR A 534 -3.86 9.04 9.90
N ILE A 535 -4.29 8.06 9.09
CA ILE A 535 -3.38 7.22 8.31
C ILE A 535 -2.63 8.06 7.26
N GLN A 536 -3.29 9.03 6.63
CA GLN A 536 -2.64 9.93 5.67
C GLN A 536 -1.52 10.75 6.32
N THR A 537 -1.73 11.24 7.55
CA THR A 537 -0.69 11.95 8.31
C THR A 537 0.49 11.03 8.64
N LEU A 538 0.21 9.80 9.09
CA LEU A 538 1.26 8.82 9.38
C LEU A 538 2.07 8.45 8.13
N LEU A 539 1.39 8.22 7.00
CA LEU A 539 2.04 7.94 5.73
C LEU A 539 2.99 9.06 5.32
N LYS A 540 2.57 10.32 5.46
CA LYS A 540 3.43 11.48 5.19
C LYS A 540 4.67 11.51 6.09
N GLN A 541 4.53 11.17 7.37
CA GLN A 541 5.67 11.11 8.30
C GLN A 541 6.70 10.04 7.92
N VAL A 542 6.25 8.93 7.31
CA VAL A 542 7.17 7.88 6.81
C VAL A 542 7.61 8.10 5.36
N GLY A 543 7.32 9.28 4.78
CA GLY A 543 7.76 9.65 3.44
C GLY A 543 6.85 9.20 2.30
N ILE A 544 5.63 8.76 2.58
CA ILE A 544 4.60 8.45 1.57
C ILE A 544 3.60 9.59 1.48
N GLU A 545 3.59 10.30 0.37
CA GLU A 545 2.65 11.40 0.13
C GLU A 545 1.34 10.90 -0.48
N VAL A 546 0.30 11.72 -0.36
CA VAL A 546 -1.03 11.43 -0.88
C VAL A 546 -1.20 12.00 -2.30
N TRP A 547 -1.89 11.25 -3.14
CA TRP A 547 -2.37 11.73 -4.44
C TRP A 547 -3.61 12.59 -4.26
N GLN A 548 -3.67 13.74 -4.95
CA GLN A 548 -4.94 14.42 -5.14
C GLN A 548 -5.79 13.64 -6.16
N PRO A 549 -7.11 13.51 -5.96
CA PRO A 549 -7.95 12.73 -6.87
C PRO A 549 -7.84 13.18 -8.33
N SER A 550 -7.79 14.48 -8.61
CA SER A 550 -7.64 15.02 -9.97
C SER A 550 -6.34 14.55 -10.65
N GLU A 551 -5.21 14.63 -9.95
CA GLU A 551 -3.90 14.22 -10.45
C GLU A 551 -3.85 12.72 -10.73
N ALA A 552 -4.41 11.91 -9.83
CA ALA A 552 -4.46 10.47 -10.02
C ALA A 552 -5.38 10.07 -11.19
N LEU A 553 -6.49 10.77 -11.38
CA LEU A 553 -7.39 10.54 -12.51
C LEU A 553 -6.78 10.97 -13.86
N ASP A 554 -5.98 12.03 -13.87
CA ASP A 554 -5.20 12.43 -15.04
C ASP A 554 -4.11 11.42 -15.36
N LEU A 555 -3.43 10.87 -14.35
CA LEU A 555 -2.49 9.76 -14.52
C LEU A 555 -3.20 8.51 -15.07
N LEU A 556 -4.33 8.10 -14.48
CA LEU A 556 -5.13 6.99 -14.99
C LEU A 556 -5.47 7.18 -16.47
N SER A 557 -5.94 8.38 -16.84
CA SER A 557 -6.30 8.70 -18.23
C SER A 557 -5.12 8.56 -19.19
N ARG A 558 -3.92 8.97 -18.76
CA ARG A 558 -2.69 8.77 -19.56
C ARG A 558 -2.37 7.30 -19.70
N LEU A 559 -2.50 6.50 -18.65
CA LEU A 559 -2.12 5.08 -18.68
C LEU A 559 -3.10 4.20 -19.47
N LEU A 560 -4.38 4.58 -19.56
CA LEU A 560 -5.39 3.87 -20.35
C LEU A 560 -5.03 3.71 -21.84
N GLY A 561 -4.22 4.61 -22.40
CA GLY A 561 -3.75 4.52 -23.79
C GLY A 561 -2.40 3.82 -23.97
N THR A 562 -1.93 3.08 -22.97
CA THR A 562 -0.68 2.31 -22.99
C THR A 562 -0.96 0.80 -22.98
N SER A 563 0.03 -0.01 -23.35
CA SER A 563 -0.04 -1.47 -23.27
C SER A 563 0.54 -2.03 -21.96
N ILE A 564 0.67 -1.21 -20.91
CA ILE A 564 1.29 -1.65 -19.65
C ILE A 564 0.30 -2.49 -18.85
N ALA A 565 0.74 -3.69 -18.44
CA ALA A 565 -0.07 -4.58 -17.60
C ALA A 565 -0.14 -4.10 -16.15
N GLN A 566 0.94 -3.54 -15.62
CA GLN A 566 1.05 -3.16 -14.22
C GLN A 566 1.99 -1.97 -14.05
N ILE A 567 1.59 -1.00 -13.21
CA ILE A 567 2.46 0.10 -12.83
C ILE A 567 2.13 0.59 -11.42
N THR A 568 3.18 0.97 -10.68
CA THR A 568 3.06 1.52 -9.34
C THR A 568 3.04 3.03 -9.42
N ALA A 569 2.01 3.65 -8.81
CA ALA A 569 1.82 5.09 -8.77
C ALA A 569 1.90 5.57 -7.31
N ALA A 570 3.08 5.99 -6.88
CA ALA A 570 3.38 6.32 -5.50
C ALA A 570 4.27 7.56 -5.41
N ARG A 571 3.85 8.54 -4.62
CA ARG A 571 4.68 9.69 -4.28
C ARG A 571 5.49 9.36 -3.04
N VAL A 572 6.77 9.08 -3.22
CA VAL A 572 7.64 8.59 -2.13
C VAL A 572 8.87 9.48 -2.01
N ASN A 573 9.07 10.04 -0.82
CA ASN A 573 10.36 10.57 -0.41
C ASN A 573 11.24 9.40 0.04
N TRP A 574 12.06 8.90 -0.88
CA TRP A 574 12.91 7.73 -0.64
C TRP A 574 14.02 7.99 0.41
N ASP A 575 14.44 9.24 0.60
CA ASP A 575 15.41 9.59 1.64
C ASP A 575 14.83 9.40 3.06
N VAL A 576 13.49 9.44 3.19
CA VAL A 576 12.77 9.16 4.44
C VAL A 576 12.29 7.71 4.50
N PHE A 577 11.64 7.23 3.44
CA PHE A 577 10.97 5.93 3.47
C PHE A 577 11.96 4.75 3.50
N LYS A 578 13.03 4.79 2.69
CA LYS A 578 13.97 3.65 2.57
C LYS A 578 14.66 3.32 3.91
N PRO A 579 15.23 4.27 4.67
CA PRO A 579 15.80 3.97 5.99
C PRO A 579 14.80 3.36 6.98
N ILE A 580 13.54 3.84 6.99
CA ILE A 580 12.48 3.31 7.86
C ILE A 580 12.11 1.89 7.45
N TYR A 581 12.00 1.63 6.15
CA TYR A 581 11.69 0.32 5.58
C TYR A 581 12.78 -0.71 5.89
N GLU A 582 14.04 -0.29 5.88
CA GLU A 582 15.23 -1.12 6.08
C GLU A 582 15.75 -1.12 7.54
N ILE A 583 14.98 -0.57 8.49
CA ILE A 583 15.41 -0.44 9.89
C ILE A 583 15.76 -1.79 10.55
N LYS A 584 15.16 -2.88 10.08
CA LYS A 584 15.43 -4.25 10.56
C LYS A 584 16.36 -5.06 9.63
N GLY A 585 17.01 -4.41 8.67
CA GLY A 585 17.94 -5.01 7.71
C GLY A 585 17.72 -4.49 6.29
N GLU A 586 18.80 -4.48 5.49
CA GLU A 586 18.74 -4.14 4.06
C GLU A 586 17.74 -5.01 3.31
N ARG A 587 16.99 -4.41 2.39
CA ARG A 587 15.97 -5.11 1.60
C ARG A 587 16.32 -5.08 0.13
N SER A 588 16.48 -6.29 -0.42
CA SER A 588 16.86 -6.49 -1.83
C SER A 588 15.97 -5.74 -2.84
N LEU A 589 14.69 -5.57 -2.55
CA LEU A 589 13.72 -4.92 -3.43
C LEU A 589 14.08 -3.47 -3.76
N LEU A 590 14.57 -2.69 -2.78
CA LEU A 590 14.83 -1.24 -2.93
C LEU A 590 16.30 -0.93 -3.28
N LYS A 591 17.11 -1.94 -3.62
CA LYS A 591 18.54 -1.76 -3.94
C LYS A 591 18.79 -0.75 -5.07
N GLN A 592 17.88 -0.63 -6.04
CA GLN A 592 18.02 0.30 -7.18
C GLN A 592 17.29 1.63 -6.99
N ILE A 593 16.69 1.84 -5.82
CA ILE A 593 16.20 3.16 -5.44
C ILE A 593 17.38 3.95 -4.88
N ASN A 594 17.76 4.99 -5.62
CA ASN A 594 18.80 5.94 -5.22
C ASN A 594 18.28 6.85 -4.11
N THR A 595 19.10 7.08 -3.08
CA THR A 595 18.88 8.10 -2.05
C THR A 595 20.06 9.06 -2.04
N GLN A 596 19.82 10.33 -1.72
CA GLN A 596 20.89 11.35 -1.67
C GLN A 596 21.93 11.02 -0.59
N THR A 597 21.55 10.20 0.40
CA THR A 597 22.40 9.77 1.52
C THR A 597 23.46 8.74 1.11
N THR A 598 23.22 7.87 0.12
CA THR A 598 24.19 6.85 -0.33
C THR A 598 25.31 7.40 -1.22
N ALA A 599 25.07 8.51 -1.94
CA ALA A 599 26.08 9.14 -2.80
C ALA A 599 27.32 9.67 -2.04
N VAL A 600 27.22 9.84 -0.72
CA VAL A 600 28.31 10.34 0.14
C VAL A 600 29.21 9.20 0.66
N PHE A 601 28.76 7.95 0.65
CA PHE A 601 29.53 6.82 1.19
C PHE A 601 30.35 6.07 0.13
N ASP A 602 29.91 6.04 -1.14
CA ASP A 602 30.65 5.38 -2.23
C ASP A 602 31.77 6.24 -2.85
N SER A 603 31.91 7.50 -2.43
CA SER A 603 32.90 8.45 -2.97
C SER A 603 34.09 8.75 -2.05
N GLN A 604 34.38 7.87 -1.08
CA GLN A 604 35.60 7.99 -0.24
C GLN A 604 36.47 6.74 -0.31
N ASN A 605 37.16 6.59 -1.44
CA ASN A 605 38.41 5.83 -1.44
C ASN A 605 39.51 6.49 -2.31
N ASP A 606 39.57 7.82 -2.32
CA ASP A 606 40.78 8.54 -2.74
C ASP A 606 40.84 9.97 -2.16
N GLY A 607 41.97 10.30 -1.54
CA GLY A 607 42.49 11.67 -1.46
C GLY A 607 41.89 12.65 -0.43
N LYS A 608 42.68 12.95 0.61
CA LYS A 608 42.52 14.10 1.53
C LYS A 608 42.27 15.43 0.79
N GLN A 609 41.22 16.19 1.16
CA GLN A 609 41.32 17.56 1.69
C GLN A 609 39.95 18.20 2.03
N ASP A 610 39.93 18.87 3.18
CA ASP A 610 38.91 19.73 3.78
C ASP A 610 37.94 20.47 2.83
N ILE A 611 36.64 20.18 2.94
CA ILE A 611 35.55 21.17 2.90
C ILE A 611 34.43 20.69 3.85
N LEU A 612 34.55 21.01 5.14
CA LEU A 612 33.52 20.80 6.15
C LEU A 612 32.43 21.88 6.03
N GLY A 613 31.37 21.57 5.27
CA GLY A 613 30.04 22.15 5.50
C GLY A 613 29.34 21.32 6.57
N GLU A 614 29.12 21.89 7.76
CA GLU A 614 28.54 21.24 8.93
C GLU A 614 27.20 20.55 8.62
N LYS A 615 27.23 19.24 8.36
CA LYS A 615 26.06 18.37 8.56
C LYS A 615 25.76 18.36 10.06
N LYS A 616 24.76 19.13 10.49
CA LYS A 616 24.24 19.07 11.86
C LYS A 616 23.74 17.65 12.13
N LEU A 617 24.52 16.88 12.91
CA LEU A 617 24.04 15.65 13.53
C LEU A 617 22.75 15.91 14.32
N PRO A 618 21.84 14.92 14.47
CA PRO A 618 20.69 15.04 15.37
C PRO A 618 21.11 15.51 16.76
N SER A 619 20.33 16.41 17.37
CA SER A 619 20.67 17.10 18.62
C SER A 619 21.05 16.14 19.76
N LEU A 620 20.42 14.96 19.82
CA LEU A 620 20.70 13.92 20.81
C LEU A 620 22.05 13.24 20.60
N LEU A 621 22.45 12.95 19.36
CA LEU A 621 23.76 12.36 19.04
C LEU A 621 24.89 13.31 19.44
N GLN A 622 24.73 14.60 19.15
CA GLN A 622 25.69 15.63 19.58
C GLN A 622 25.79 15.74 21.11
N GLN A 623 24.68 15.54 21.83
CA GLN A 623 24.67 15.53 23.28
C GLN A 623 25.33 14.26 23.84
N LEU A 624 25.09 13.10 23.23
CA LEU A 624 25.69 11.83 23.65
C LEU A 624 27.21 11.80 23.45
N GLU A 625 27.72 12.40 22.37
CA GLU A 625 29.16 12.53 22.13
C GLU A 625 29.86 13.39 23.19
N LYS A 626 29.19 14.45 23.67
CA LYS A 626 29.72 15.38 24.68
C LYS A 626 29.63 14.86 26.12
N VAL A 627 28.88 13.79 26.36
CA VAL A 627 28.65 13.23 27.70
C VAL A 627 29.56 12.02 27.94
N PRO A 628 30.19 11.92 29.14
CA PRO A 628 30.98 10.75 29.52
C PRO A 628 30.20 9.44 29.38
N ALA A 629 30.88 8.35 28.98
CA ALA A 629 30.23 7.07 28.64
C ALA A 629 29.29 6.54 29.73
N ASN A 630 29.64 6.73 31.01
CA ASN A 630 28.85 6.31 32.16
C ASN A 630 27.55 7.12 32.38
N LYS A 631 27.34 8.23 31.65
CA LYS A 631 26.14 9.09 31.74
C LYS A 631 25.28 9.06 30.47
N ARG A 632 25.72 8.36 29.42
CA ARG A 632 25.00 8.28 28.13
C ARG A 632 23.69 7.48 28.26
N HIS A 633 23.72 6.40 29.04
CA HIS A 633 22.55 5.57 29.30
C HIS A 633 21.42 6.38 29.95
N ASP A 634 21.73 7.17 30.97
CA ASP A 634 20.74 8.01 31.68
C ASP A 634 20.17 9.11 30.79
N LEU A 635 20.99 9.68 29.90
CA LEU A 635 20.55 10.67 28.93
C LEU A 635 19.60 10.07 27.88
N LEU A 636 19.95 8.90 27.33
CA LEU A 636 19.08 8.15 26.41
C LEU A 636 17.75 7.78 27.06
N LEU A 637 17.82 7.26 28.28
CA LEU A 637 16.65 6.85 29.04
C LEU A 637 15.73 8.05 29.31
N LYS A 638 16.28 9.19 29.76
CA LYS A 638 15.50 10.41 30.01
C LYS A 638 14.86 10.96 28.73
N ASN A 639 15.57 10.89 27.61
CA ASN A 639 15.04 11.31 26.32
C ASN A 639 13.87 10.40 25.91
N MET A 640 14.07 9.08 25.92
CA MET A 640 13.00 8.12 25.64
C MET A 640 11.77 8.31 26.54
N GLN A 641 11.94 8.53 27.84
CA GLN A 641 10.80 8.77 28.73
C GLN A 641 10.08 10.09 28.43
N THR A 642 10.79 11.09 27.89
CA THR A 642 10.20 12.37 27.47
C THR A 642 9.39 12.19 26.20
N GLU A 643 9.90 11.46 25.21
CA GLU A 643 9.18 11.18 23.96
C GLU A 643 7.95 10.30 24.22
N VAL A 644 8.09 9.25 25.04
CA VAL A 644 6.95 8.42 25.47
C VAL A 644 5.90 9.26 26.19
N ALA A 645 6.28 10.21 27.04
CA ALA A 645 5.33 11.09 27.71
C ALA A 645 4.63 12.05 26.74
N GLN A 646 5.34 12.58 25.74
CA GLN A 646 4.73 13.44 24.73
C GLN A 646 3.70 12.68 23.89
N ILE A 647 4.05 11.48 23.43
CA ILE A 647 3.18 10.63 22.61
C ILE A 647 1.93 10.20 23.40
N LEU A 648 2.09 9.88 24.68
CA LEU A 648 0.98 9.49 25.55
C LEU A 648 0.21 10.68 26.15
N GLY A 649 0.64 11.93 25.87
CA GLY A 649 0.05 13.13 26.48
C GLY A 649 0.20 13.19 28.02
N LEU A 650 1.20 12.52 28.58
CA LEU A 650 1.44 12.49 30.02
C LEU A 650 2.13 13.78 30.49
N PRO A 651 1.71 14.37 31.63
CA PRO A 651 2.32 15.58 32.17
C PRO A 651 3.76 15.33 32.68
N HIS A 652 4.13 14.08 32.94
CA HIS A 652 5.43 13.68 33.45
C HIS A 652 5.94 12.37 32.79
N PRO A 653 7.27 12.21 32.66
CA PRO A 653 7.88 10.99 32.14
C PRO A 653 7.48 9.73 32.94
N PRO A 654 7.03 8.64 32.29
CA PRO A 654 6.56 7.44 32.98
C PRO A 654 7.70 6.64 33.63
N ALA A 655 7.36 5.79 34.60
CA ALA A 655 8.33 4.96 35.31
C ALA A 655 8.88 3.84 34.39
N ILE A 656 10.18 3.55 34.50
CA ILE A 656 10.93 2.61 33.63
C ILE A 656 10.38 1.17 33.66
N LYS A 657 9.61 0.80 34.70
CA LYS A 657 9.14 -0.57 34.93
C LYS A 657 7.71 -0.84 34.46
N GLN A 658 7.00 0.15 33.90
CA GLN A 658 5.65 -0.06 33.36
C GLN A 658 5.71 -0.49 31.90
N GLY A 659 4.89 -1.47 31.53
CA GLY A 659 4.76 -1.88 30.14
C GLY A 659 4.05 -0.81 29.32
N PHE A 660 4.43 -0.64 28.05
CA PHE A 660 3.83 0.38 27.19
C PHE A 660 2.30 0.24 27.03
N ILE A 661 1.79 -0.98 27.00
CA ILE A 661 0.34 -1.26 26.96
C ILE A 661 -0.36 -0.79 28.24
N GLU A 662 0.29 -0.97 29.39
CA GLU A 662 -0.22 -0.51 30.69
C GLU A 662 -0.23 1.03 30.80
N LEU A 663 0.65 1.69 30.04
CA LEU A 663 0.70 3.15 29.88
C LEU A 663 -0.34 3.68 28.88
N GLY A 664 -1.17 2.81 28.30
CA GLY A 664 -2.20 3.20 27.33
C GLY A 664 -1.67 3.40 25.90
N MET A 665 -0.46 2.92 25.60
CA MET A 665 0.12 3.02 24.26
C MET A 665 -0.60 2.06 23.31
N ASP A 666 -1.29 2.61 22.32
CA ASP A 666 -1.92 1.85 21.26
C ASP A 666 -0.95 1.59 20.09
N SER A 667 -1.42 0.82 19.10
CA SER A 667 -0.62 0.47 17.91
C SER A 667 -0.19 1.70 17.08
N LEU A 668 -0.91 2.82 17.17
CA LEU A 668 -0.59 4.06 16.46
C LEU A 668 0.54 4.81 17.18
N MET A 669 0.41 4.97 18.49
CA MET A 669 1.43 5.57 19.36
C MET A 669 2.74 4.77 19.36
N ALA A 670 2.67 3.44 19.25
CA ALA A 670 3.85 2.58 19.15
C ALA A 670 4.62 2.73 17.83
N VAL A 671 3.95 3.18 16.76
CA VAL A 671 4.61 3.52 15.49
C VAL A 671 5.23 4.91 15.58
N GLU A 672 4.52 5.88 16.17
CA GLU A 672 5.04 7.24 16.40
C GLU A 672 6.34 7.21 17.24
N LEU A 673 6.38 6.39 18.30
CA LEU A 673 7.58 6.22 19.14
C LEU A 673 8.78 5.59 18.40
N LYS A 674 8.55 4.84 17.31
CA LYS A 674 9.62 4.28 16.49
C LYS A 674 10.20 5.26 15.47
N ILE A 675 9.46 6.33 15.18
CA ILE A 675 9.84 7.36 14.21
C ILE A 675 10.71 8.42 14.87
N VAL A 676 10.47 8.71 16.15
CA VAL A 676 11.27 9.58 17.01
C VAL A 676 12.53 8.87 17.49
#